data_AF-A0A2J6IDD9-F1
#
_entry.id   AF-A0A2J6IDD9-F1
#
_cell.length_a   1.000
_cell.length_b   1.000
_cell.length_c   1.000
_cell.angle_alpha   90.00
_cell.angle_beta   90.00
_cell.angle_gamma   90.00
#
_symmetry.space_group_name_H-M   'P 1'
#
loop_
_entity.id
_entity.type
_entity.pdbx_description
1 polymer ?
#
loop_
_entity_poly.entity_id
_entity_poly.type
_entity_poly.pdbx_seq_one_letter_code
_entity_poly.pdbx_strand_id
1 'polypeptide(L)'
;MTKYKKARLILENGQEFEGFSFGSETATTGEIVFNTAMTGYPESLTDPSYKGQILVLTYPSIGNYGVPGKEIEDQMLKNFESDNIHVNALIISDYSEKHHHWNASMSLGEWLKSENIPGLFGIDTRMLTKIIREKGSMLAKIVFDEDIDFIDPNKMNLVDLVSIKEKKVYGNGKFKILLVDCGVKSNIIRYLLNFDTTVIRVPWDHDFNKEDYDGLFISNGPGDPTMCVPTIKNLELAIKDDKPMFGICLGHQLVALASGASTYKLKFGHRSHNQPVLENGTNKAYLSSQNHGFAVENDSIPKEWECYFTNLNDGSNEGLRHKNKAIFTTQFHPEASSGPTDTAFLFEDFIENIGKYKRDKNYNFSIDNTKTQKVYTIEDALENDIKSVLILGSGALKIGEAGEFDYSGSQALKALKEEGIRTILINPNIATVQTSEEFADEIYFLPVTPFFVERIIKKEKPEGIMLAFGGQTALNCGVELYNDGIFDKYKLKVLGTPVTAIMETEDREKFAEKLHSINIDTPKSIAVTSVEAAMEASKEIGFPIIVRAAFTLGGQGSGFCNNEDELEKLCGKAFSYSNQILVEESLKGWKEVEYEVVRDRFDNCITVCNMENFDPLGIHTGESIVIAPSQTLTNREYHKLRRLSIEIVKSIGIVGECNVQYALDPKSEDYRVIEVNARLSRSSALASKATGYPLAFVAAKLGLGYGLHQLKNSVTKTTTAFFEPALDYMVCKIPRWDLKKFIGVSSEIGSSMKSVGEIM
;
A
#
# COMPACT_ATOMS: atom_id res chain seq x y z
N MET A 1 -32.36 -16.76 -1.18
CA MET A 1 -32.49 -15.36 -0.75
C MET A 1 -33.74 -15.07 0.10
N THR A 2 -34.51 -16.08 0.56
CA THR A 2 -35.66 -15.90 1.48
C THR A 2 -35.27 -15.66 2.95
N LYS A 3 -33.96 -15.63 3.27
CA LYS A 3 -33.43 -15.51 4.65
C LYS A 3 -33.36 -14.06 5.16
N TYR A 4 -33.20 -13.08 4.27
CA TYR A 4 -32.92 -11.69 4.65
C TYR A 4 -34.15 -10.80 4.40
N LYS A 5 -34.47 -9.94 5.37
CA LYS A 5 -35.53 -8.93 5.24
C LYS A 5 -35.07 -7.86 4.25
N LYS A 6 -35.97 -7.44 3.35
CA LYS A 6 -35.71 -6.33 2.43
C LYS A 6 -35.83 -4.99 3.16
N ALA A 7 -35.05 -4.02 2.71
CA ALA A 7 -35.14 -2.63 3.15
C ALA A 7 -34.77 -1.71 1.99
N ARG A 8 -35.11 -0.43 2.12
CA ARG A 8 -34.82 0.59 1.11
C ARG A 8 -33.83 1.60 1.66
N LEU A 9 -32.79 1.89 0.90
CA LEU A 9 -31.96 3.08 1.04
C LEU A 9 -32.56 4.18 0.18
N ILE A 10 -32.97 5.29 0.80
CA ILE A 10 -33.61 6.42 0.15
C ILE A 10 -32.69 7.64 0.30
N LEU A 11 -32.33 8.25 -0.83
CA LEU A 11 -31.53 9.48 -0.87
C LEU A 11 -32.45 10.71 -0.84
N GLU A 12 -31.98 11.84 -0.33
CA GLU A 12 -32.77 13.08 -0.25
C GLU A 12 -33.23 13.60 -1.63
N ASN A 13 -32.53 13.20 -2.69
CA ASN A 13 -32.88 13.54 -4.07
C ASN A 13 -34.01 12.66 -4.65
N GLY A 14 -34.58 11.75 -3.84
CA GLY A 14 -35.69 10.87 -4.20
C GLY A 14 -35.29 9.54 -4.86
N GLN A 15 -34.00 9.28 -5.07
CA GLN A 15 -33.54 7.98 -5.56
C GLN A 15 -33.65 6.91 -4.48
N GLU A 16 -34.12 5.72 -4.86
CA GLU A 16 -34.29 4.58 -3.95
C GLU A 16 -33.49 3.36 -4.44
N PHE A 17 -32.92 2.62 -3.50
CA PHE A 17 -32.19 1.38 -3.73
C PHE A 17 -32.75 0.31 -2.79
N GLU A 18 -33.25 -0.79 -3.35
CA GLU A 18 -33.67 -1.94 -2.55
C GLU A 18 -32.45 -2.81 -2.24
N GLY A 19 -32.30 -3.21 -0.99
CA GLY A 19 -31.26 -4.12 -0.54
C GLY A 19 -31.80 -5.12 0.49
N PHE A 20 -30.91 -5.99 0.95
CA PHE A 20 -31.20 -7.01 1.96
C PHE A 20 -30.49 -6.66 3.26
N SER A 21 -31.22 -6.69 4.37
CA SER A 21 -30.65 -6.43 5.69
C SER A 21 -29.80 -7.59 6.17
N PHE A 22 -28.57 -7.31 6.56
CA PHE A 22 -27.67 -8.25 7.24
C PHE A 22 -27.26 -7.78 8.64
N GLY A 23 -27.48 -6.50 8.97
CA GLY A 23 -27.29 -5.90 10.30
C GLY A 23 -28.58 -5.86 11.12
N SER A 24 -28.73 -4.83 11.95
CA SER A 24 -29.97 -4.57 12.71
C SER A 24 -31.12 -4.14 11.79
N GLU A 25 -32.34 -4.55 12.15
CA GLU A 25 -33.57 -4.21 11.40
C GLU A 25 -34.22 -2.92 11.93
N THR A 26 -33.41 -1.87 12.11
CA THR A 26 -33.86 -0.56 12.60
C THR A 26 -33.73 0.51 11.50
N ALA A 27 -34.71 1.42 11.43
CA ALA A 27 -34.63 2.55 10.53
C ALA A 27 -33.60 3.57 11.04
N THR A 28 -32.88 4.24 10.13
CA THR A 28 -31.86 5.23 10.48
C THR A 28 -31.67 6.25 9.37
N THR A 29 -31.13 7.43 9.70
CA THR A 29 -30.83 8.51 8.77
C THR A 29 -29.43 9.04 9.02
N GLY A 30 -28.81 9.63 8.02
CA GLY A 30 -27.51 10.27 8.15
C GLY A 30 -27.02 10.85 6.84
N GLU A 31 -25.81 11.41 6.84
CA GLU A 31 -25.13 11.81 5.62
C GLU A 31 -24.52 10.56 4.95
N ILE A 32 -24.86 10.31 3.68
CA ILE A 32 -24.28 9.19 2.93
C ILE A 32 -22.90 9.58 2.40
N VAL A 33 -21.93 8.70 2.67
CA VAL A 33 -20.53 8.87 2.28
C VAL A 33 -20.01 7.56 1.72
N PHE A 34 -18.93 7.60 0.94
CA PHE A 34 -18.25 6.39 0.47
C PHE A 34 -16.79 6.39 0.93
N ASN A 35 -16.23 5.20 1.12
CA ASN A 35 -14.81 4.98 1.36
C ASN A 35 -14.28 3.95 0.35
N THR A 36 -13.17 4.28 -0.30
CA THR A 36 -12.58 3.44 -1.37
C THR A 36 -11.60 2.38 -0.87
N ALA A 37 -11.47 2.21 0.44
CA ALA A 37 -10.66 1.16 1.04
C ALA A 37 -11.12 -0.26 0.63
N MET A 38 -10.15 -1.15 0.38
CA MET A 38 -10.41 -2.57 0.03
C MET A 38 -10.34 -3.52 1.23
N THR A 39 -9.76 -3.08 2.35
CA THR A 39 -9.67 -3.82 3.62
C THR A 39 -9.87 -2.85 4.80
N GLY A 40 -9.95 -3.37 6.01
CA GLY A 40 -10.06 -2.57 7.24
C GLY A 40 -11.46 -2.12 7.61
N TYR A 41 -12.49 -2.89 7.23
CA TYR A 41 -13.87 -2.56 7.63
C TYR A 41 -14.08 -2.53 9.16
N PRO A 42 -13.45 -3.37 10.02
CA PRO A 42 -13.62 -3.24 11.48
C PRO A 42 -13.07 -1.92 12.02
N GLU A 43 -11.88 -1.52 11.57
CA GLU A 43 -11.24 -0.26 11.96
C GLU A 43 -12.05 0.93 11.43
N SER A 44 -12.49 0.90 10.17
CA SER A 44 -13.33 1.95 9.58
C SER A 44 -14.66 2.12 10.33
N LEU A 45 -15.33 1.03 10.71
CA LEU A 45 -16.60 1.10 11.43
C LEU A 45 -16.45 1.67 12.86
N THR A 46 -15.27 1.55 13.44
CA THR A 46 -14.94 2.08 14.78
C THR A 46 -14.22 3.42 14.75
N ASP A 47 -14.03 4.05 13.58
CA ASP A 47 -13.51 5.41 13.48
C ASP A 47 -14.59 6.43 13.89
N PRO A 48 -14.35 7.23 14.97
CA PRO A 48 -15.31 8.24 15.43
C PRO A 48 -15.69 9.30 14.39
N SER A 49 -14.86 9.51 13.38
CA SER A 49 -15.07 10.49 12.31
C SER A 49 -16.29 10.16 11.43
N TYR A 50 -16.78 8.92 11.47
CA TYR A 50 -18.02 8.49 10.79
C TYR A 50 -19.31 8.75 11.58
N LYS A 51 -19.24 9.35 12.77
CA LYS A 51 -20.44 9.58 13.58
C LYS A 51 -21.53 10.31 12.77
N GLY A 52 -22.74 9.77 12.74
CA GLY A 52 -23.87 10.37 12.02
C GLY A 52 -23.93 10.05 10.51
N GLN A 53 -22.99 9.26 9.99
CA GLN A 53 -22.89 8.97 8.55
C GLN A 53 -23.38 7.56 8.20
N ILE A 54 -23.90 7.38 6.99
CA ILE A 54 -24.17 6.08 6.37
C ILE A 54 -23.01 5.77 5.43
N LEU A 55 -22.23 4.74 5.77
CA LEU A 55 -20.99 4.41 5.07
C LEU A 55 -21.24 3.42 3.92
N VAL A 56 -20.84 3.79 2.72
CA VAL A 56 -20.77 2.93 1.55
C VAL A 56 -19.33 2.44 1.37
N LEU A 57 -19.10 1.13 1.43
CA LEU A 57 -17.80 0.57 1.04
C LEU A 57 -17.82 0.25 -0.45
N THR A 58 -16.83 0.76 -1.20
CA THR A 58 -16.80 0.53 -2.65
C THR A 58 -16.35 -0.87 -3.01
N TYR A 59 -15.49 -1.48 -2.20
CA TYR A 59 -15.02 -2.83 -2.45
C TYR A 59 -16.18 -3.82 -2.31
N PRO A 60 -16.44 -4.69 -3.29
CA PRO A 60 -17.71 -5.40 -3.37
C PRO A 60 -17.85 -6.56 -2.38
N SER A 61 -16.76 -7.22 -2.00
CA SER A 61 -16.80 -8.42 -1.15
C SER A 61 -16.42 -8.08 0.30
N ILE A 62 -17.42 -7.98 1.18
CA ILE A 62 -17.22 -7.52 2.57
C ILE A 62 -17.66 -8.59 3.59
N GLY A 63 -16.88 -8.74 4.68
CA GLY A 63 -17.15 -9.69 5.77
C GLY A 63 -16.36 -10.99 5.70
N ASN A 64 -15.54 -11.17 4.65
CA ASN A 64 -14.73 -12.34 4.33
C ASN A 64 -13.79 -12.79 5.46
N TYR A 65 -13.18 -11.86 6.20
CA TYR A 65 -12.29 -12.18 7.35
C TYR A 65 -12.97 -11.98 8.72
N GLY A 66 -14.29 -11.77 8.77
CA GLY A 66 -15.05 -11.68 10.03
C GLY A 66 -14.70 -10.44 10.87
N VAL A 67 -14.96 -10.50 12.17
CA VAL A 67 -14.67 -9.43 13.13
C VAL A 67 -13.76 -9.98 14.23
N PRO A 68 -12.65 -9.29 14.57
CA PRO A 68 -11.71 -9.78 15.56
C PRO A 68 -12.31 -9.81 16.97
N GLY A 69 -11.69 -10.58 17.87
CA GLY A 69 -12.06 -10.60 19.28
C GLY A 69 -11.82 -9.24 19.99
N LYS A 70 -12.61 -8.96 21.03
CA LYS A 70 -12.47 -7.77 21.90
C LYS A 70 -11.37 -7.96 22.94
N GLU A 71 -10.12 -8.08 22.49
CA GLU A 71 -8.93 -8.08 23.35
C GLU A 71 -8.62 -6.67 23.84
N ILE A 72 -8.24 -6.52 25.12
CA ILE A 72 -7.84 -5.23 25.71
C ILE A 72 -6.32 -5.20 25.89
N GLU A 73 -5.70 -4.13 25.41
CA GLU A 73 -4.28 -3.82 25.54
C GLU A 73 -4.15 -2.32 25.84
N ASP A 74 -3.32 -1.95 26.84
CA ASP A 74 -3.15 -0.56 27.30
C ASP A 74 -4.46 0.20 27.56
N GLN A 75 -5.44 -0.48 28.18
CA GLN A 75 -6.79 0.05 28.47
C GLN A 75 -7.63 0.37 27.22
N MET A 76 -7.27 -0.14 26.04
CA MET A 76 -7.97 0.06 24.77
C MET A 76 -8.26 -1.28 24.10
N LEU A 77 -9.29 -1.35 23.26
CA LEU A 77 -9.50 -2.50 22.40
C LEU A 77 -8.36 -2.61 21.39
N LYS A 78 -7.71 -3.77 21.28
CA LYS A 78 -6.49 -3.96 20.48
C LYS A 78 -6.71 -3.84 18.97
N ASN A 79 -7.82 -4.35 18.47
CA ASN A 79 -8.12 -4.47 17.03
C ASN A 79 -9.18 -3.48 16.53
N PHE A 80 -9.47 -2.44 17.32
CA PHE A 80 -10.52 -1.47 17.05
C PHE A 80 -10.03 -0.05 17.37
N GLU A 81 -10.63 0.94 16.74
CA GLU A 81 -10.23 2.34 16.89
C GLU A 81 -11.04 3.13 17.91
N SER A 82 -12.06 2.50 18.47
CA SER A 82 -12.84 2.99 19.61
C SER A 82 -13.61 1.82 20.22
N ASP A 83 -14.38 2.09 21.28
CA ASP A 83 -15.14 1.08 22.00
C ASP A 83 -16.43 0.63 21.27
N ASN A 84 -16.87 1.36 20.22
CA ASN A 84 -18.17 1.14 19.57
C ASN A 84 -18.10 1.37 18.05
N ILE A 85 -19.07 0.84 17.32
CA ILE A 85 -19.33 1.26 15.94
C ILE A 85 -19.88 2.69 15.91
N HIS A 86 -19.34 3.53 15.02
CA HIS A 86 -19.69 4.94 14.92
C HIS A 86 -20.59 5.29 13.73
N VAL A 87 -20.57 4.48 12.65
CA VAL A 87 -21.48 4.69 11.51
C VAL A 87 -22.93 4.52 11.95
N ASN A 88 -23.84 5.27 11.34
CA ASN A 88 -25.28 5.06 11.52
C ASN A 88 -25.77 3.82 10.75
N ALA A 89 -25.12 3.48 9.63
CA ALA A 89 -25.36 2.24 8.89
C ALA A 89 -24.23 1.92 7.92
N LEU A 90 -24.20 0.67 7.45
CA LEU A 90 -23.26 0.17 6.45
C LEU A 90 -23.97 -0.28 5.17
N ILE A 91 -23.49 0.15 4.01
CA ILE A 91 -23.98 -0.23 2.69
C ILE A 91 -22.86 -0.91 1.91
N ILE A 92 -23.13 -2.13 1.41
CA ILE A 92 -22.17 -2.96 0.68
C ILE A 92 -22.81 -3.60 -0.55
N SER A 93 -21.98 -4.07 -1.48
CA SER A 93 -22.47 -4.81 -2.66
C SER A 93 -22.77 -6.26 -2.30
N ASP A 94 -21.79 -7.00 -1.79
CA ASP A 94 -21.91 -8.41 -1.44
C ASP A 94 -21.46 -8.68 -0.01
N TYR A 95 -22.21 -9.56 0.67
CA TYR A 95 -21.97 -9.92 2.06
C TYR A 95 -21.48 -11.36 2.17
N SER A 96 -20.26 -11.53 2.69
CA SER A 96 -19.71 -12.83 3.05
C SER A 96 -20.32 -13.31 4.37
N GLU A 97 -21.35 -14.15 4.27
CA GLU A 97 -22.00 -14.77 5.44
C GLU A 97 -21.04 -15.67 6.21
N LYS A 98 -20.21 -16.42 5.48
CA LYS A 98 -19.12 -17.23 6.05
C LYS A 98 -17.84 -16.41 6.01
N HIS A 99 -17.15 -16.38 7.14
CA HIS A 99 -15.86 -15.77 7.27
C HIS A 99 -14.79 -16.81 7.62
N HIS A 100 -13.54 -16.51 7.32
CA HIS A 100 -12.41 -17.33 7.72
C HIS A 100 -11.18 -16.46 7.99
N HIS A 101 -10.82 -16.33 9.25
CA HIS A 101 -9.59 -15.69 9.69
C HIS A 101 -9.23 -16.20 11.09
N TRP A 102 -7.96 -16.39 11.38
CA TRP A 102 -7.52 -16.99 12.65
C TRP A 102 -7.89 -16.16 13.88
N ASN A 103 -8.01 -14.83 13.71
CA ASN A 103 -8.43 -13.90 14.76
C ASN A 103 -9.95 -13.60 14.76
N ALA A 104 -10.74 -14.17 13.85
CA ALA A 104 -12.17 -13.87 13.80
C ALA A 104 -12.93 -14.52 14.97
N SER A 105 -13.79 -13.73 15.62
CA SER A 105 -14.62 -14.17 16.74
C SER A 105 -16.12 -14.25 16.39
N MET A 106 -16.56 -13.48 15.40
CA MET A 106 -17.94 -13.45 14.92
C MET A 106 -18.01 -12.92 13.48
N SER A 107 -19.17 -13.09 12.85
CA SER A 107 -19.44 -12.47 11.55
C SER A 107 -19.71 -10.97 11.66
N LEU A 108 -19.49 -10.24 10.56
CA LEU A 108 -19.82 -8.81 10.48
C LEU A 108 -21.31 -8.54 10.78
N GLY A 109 -22.22 -9.37 10.27
CA GLY A 109 -23.65 -9.21 10.51
C GLY A 109 -24.05 -9.40 11.97
N GLU A 110 -23.44 -10.36 12.68
CA GLU A 110 -23.65 -10.55 14.12
C GLU A 110 -23.16 -9.35 14.92
N TRP A 111 -21.99 -8.79 14.58
CA TRP A 111 -21.46 -7.61 15.24
C TRP A 111 -22.36 -6.38 15.05
N LEU A 112 -22.78 -6.09 13.81
CA LEU A 112 -23.72 -5.00 13.51
C LEU A 112 -25.03 -5.13 14.29
N LYS A 113 -25.59 -6.35 14.38
CA LYS A 113 -26.80 -6.61 15.17
C LYS A 113 -26.58 -6.36 16.66
N SER A 114 -25.43 -6.80 17.20
CA SER A 114 -25.11 -6.66 18.63
C SER A 114 -25.00 -5.19 19.07
N GLU A 115 -24.60 -4.29 18.16
CA GLU A 115 -24.48 -2.86 18.41
C GLU A 115 -25.65 -2.04 17.81
N ASN A 116 -26.71 -2.72 17.38
CA ASN A 116 -27.92 -2.13 16.80
C ASN A 116 -27.67 -1.24 15.57
N ILE A 117 -26.73 -1.63 14.72
CA ILE A 117 -26.36 -0.91 13.49
C ILE A 117 -27.00 -1.59 12.27
N PRO A 118 -27.81 -0.87 11.48
CA PRO A 118 -28.33 -1.36 10.21
C PRO A 118 -27.23 -1.60 9.18
N GLY A 119 -27.39 -2.64 8.39
CA GLY A 119 -26.50 -2.94 7.27
C GLY A 119 -27.28 -3.50 6.10
N LEU A 120 -27.09 -2.95 4.89
CA LEU A 120 -27.70 -3.43 3.64
C LEU A 120 -26.66 -3.95 2.65
N PHE A 121 -26.94 -5.11 2.05
CA PHE A 121 -26.18 -5.64 0.92
C PHE A 121 -27.08 -5.85 -0.33
N GLY A 122 -26.46 -6.13 -1.47
CA GLY A 122 -27.14 -6.26 -2.76
C GLY A 122 -27.38 -4.93 -3.47
N ILE A 123 -26.71 -3.86 -3.04
CA ILE A 123 -26.83 -2.52 -3.62
C ILE A 123 -25.61 -2.24 -4.50
N ASP A 124 -25.81 -1.66 -5.68
CA ASP A 124 -24.73 -1.21 -6.57
C ASP A 124 -23.97 -0.02 -5.94
N THR A 125 -22.91 -0.33 -5.20
CA THR A 125 -22.09 0.66 -4.50
C THR A 125 -21.29 1.55 -5.46
N ARG A 126 -21.00 1.08 -6.68
CA ARG A 126 -20.35 1.89 -7.73
C ARG A 126 -21.31 2.95 -8.25
N MET A 127 -22.57 2.60 -8.51
CA MET A 127 -23.61 3.56 -8.89
C MET A 127 -23.81 4.61 -7.80
N LEU A 128 -23.94 4.20 -6.54
CA LEU A 128 -24.05 5.12 -5.40
C LEU A 128 -22.85 6.07 -5.31
N THR A 129 -21.64 5.53 -5.43
CA THR A 129 -20.41 6.33 -5.37
C THR A 129 -20.38 7.39 -6.46
N LYS A 130 -20.81 7.07 -7.68
CA LYS A 130 -20.92 8.06 -8.77
C LYS A 130 -21.93 9.15 -8.44
N ILE A 131 -23.10 8.79 -7.91
CA ILE A 131 -24.13 9.77 -7.52
C ILE A 131 -23.57 10.74 -6.46
N ILE A 132 -22.90 10.22 -5.44
CA ILE A 132 -22.29 11.03 -4.37
C ILE A 132 -21.17 11.92 -4.94
N ARG A 133 -20.31 11.41 -5.84
CA ARG A 133 -19.27 12.24 -6.48
C ARG A 133 -19.83 13.34 -7.37
N GLU A 134 -20.92 13.07 -8.09
CA GLU A 134 -21.55 14.01 -9.01
C GLU A 134 -22.38 15.08 -8.30
N LYS A 135 -23.13 14.71 -7.26
CA LYS A 135 -24.06 15.60 -6.54
C LYS A 135 -23.50 16.16 -5.24
N GLY A 136 -22.48 15.50 -4.68
CA GLY A 136 -21.97 15.73 -3.35
C GLY A 136 -22.56 14.78 -2.33
N SER A 137 -21.97 14.75 -1.13
CA SER A 137 -22.56 14.08 0.04
C SER A 137 -23.92 14.70 0.34
N MET A 138 -24.87 13.84 0.70
CA MET A 138 -26.29 14.19 0.83
C MET A 138 -26.93 13.37 1.95
N LEU A 139 -28.14 13.73 2.36
CA LEU A 139 -28.85 12.93 3.35
C LEU A 139 -29.40 11.65 2.74
N ALA A 140 -29.38 10.58 3.52
CA ALA A 140 -29.98 9.30 3.20
C ALA A 140 -30.64 8.69 4.43
N LYS A 141 -31.63 7.83 4.20
CA LYS A 141 -32.29 7.04 5.23
C LYS A 141 -32.44 5.58 4.80
N ILE A 142 -32.37 4.68 5.77
CA ILE A 142 -32.73 3.28 5.62
C ILE A 142 -34.08 3.06 6.28
N VAL A 143 -35.00 2.48 5.54
CA VAL A 143 -36.36 2.18 6.01
C VAL A 143 -36.73 0.74 5.72
N PHE A 144 -37.46 0.14 6.66
CA PHE A 144 -37.98 -1.22 6.57
C PHE A 144 -39.48 -1.16 6.26
N ASP A 145 -40.28 -0.93 7.30
CA ASP A 145 -41.73 -0.91 7.20
C ASP A 145 -42.29 0.51 7.34
N GLU A 146 -41.80 1.29 8.32
CA GLU A 146 -42.19 2.68 8.56
C GLU A 146 -41.16 3.66 8.00
N ASP A 147 -41.67 4.79 7.51
CA ASP A 147 -40.83 5.88 7.00
C ASP A 147 -40.39 6.82 8.13
N ILE A 148 -39.22 7.43 7.99
CA ILE A 148 -38.64 8.40 8.94
C ILE A 148 -38.19 9.67 8.22
N ASP A 149 -38.05 10.76 8.98
CA ASP A 149 -37.55 12.03 8.43
C ASP A 149 -36.03 11.99 8.18
N PHE A 150 -35.58 12.75 7.19
CA PHE A 150 -34.16 13.03 7.00
C PHE A 150 -33.65 13.94 8.12
N ILE A 151 -32.56 13.54 8.77
CA ILE A 151 -31.89 14.35 9.80
C ILE A 151 -30.46 14.63 9.33
N ASP A 152 -30.10 15.92 9.30
CA ASP A 152 -28.74 16.36 8.99
C ASP A 152 -27.86 16.33 10.25
N PRO A 153 -26.89 15.39 10.33
CA PRO A 153 -26.01 15.27 11.49
C PRO A 153 -25.08 16.48 11.64
N ASN A 154 -24.78 17.21 10.56
CA ASN A 154 -23.84 18.33 10.59
C ASN A 154 -24.40 19.58 11.28
N LYS A 155 -25.70 19.59 11.62
CA LYS A 155 -26.33 20.65 12.42
C LYS A 155 -26.10 20.47 13.93
N MET A 156 -25.50 19.35 14.33
CA MET A 156 -25.15 19.05 15.72
C MET A 156 -23.64 19.13 15.93
N ASN A 157 -23.21 19.40 17.16
CA ASN A 157 -21.82 19.21 17.53
C ASN A 157 -21.54 17.72 17.72
N LEU A 158 -21.10 17.06 16.64
CA LEU A 158 -20.82 15.61 16.67
C LEU A 158 -19.64 15.24 17.56
N VAL A 159 -18.70 16.17 17.78
CA VAL A 159 -17.56 15.98 18.68
C VAL A 159 -18.04 15.73 20.11
N ASP A 160 -19.05 16.46 20.57
CA ASP A 160 -19.61 16.25 21.91
C ASP A 160 -20.23 14.84 22.07
N LEU A 161 -20.66 14.20 20.98
CA LEU A 161 -21.22 12.85 21.03
C LEU A 161 -20.15 11.75 21.13
N VAL A 162 -18.90 12.03 20.76
CA VAL A 162 -17.82 11.03 20.68
C VAL A 162 -16.67 11.29 21.65
N SER A 163 -16.51 12.52 22.12
CA SER A 163 -15.50 12.88 23.10
C SER A 163 -15.74 12.21 24.45
N ILE A 164 -14.66 11.80 25.12
CA ILE A 164 -14.72 11.34 26.51
C ILE A 164 -15.33 12.40 27.41
N LYS A 165 -15.93 11.96 28.50
CA LYS A 165 -16.56 12.85 29.50
C LYS A 165 -15.66 13.13 30.69
N GLU A 166 -14.69 12.27 30.95
CA GLU A 166 -13.77 12.39 32.08
C GLU A 166 -12.34 12.11 31.63
N LYS A 167 -11.39 12.88 32.17
CA LYS A 167 -9.95 12.78 31.90
C LYS A 167 -9.43 11.36 32.13
N LYS A 168 -8.65 10.84 31.18
CA LYS A 168 -7.98 9.52 31.25
C LYS A 168 -6.47 9.67 31.06
N VAL A 169 -5.70 8.79 31.68
CA VAL A 169 -4.23 8.78 31.62
C VAL A 169 -3.73 7.43 31.13
N TYR A 170 -2.80 7.47 30.18
CA TYR A 170 -2.16 6.31 29.57
C TYR A 170 -0.64 6.45 29.66
N GLY A 171 0.04 5.32 29.83
CA GLY A 171 1.50 5.29 30.01
C GLY A 171 1.96 5.91 31.33
N ASN A 172 3.27 5.97 31.50
CA ASN A 172 3.93 6.52 32.68
C ASN A 172 5.30 7.15 32.35
N GLY A 173 5.48 7.55 31.09
CA GLY A 173 6.75 8.07 30.59
C GLY A 173 6.98 9.56 30.90
N LYS A 174 8.19 10.02 30.58
CA LYS A 174 8.73 11.34 30.95
C LYS A 174 8.04 12.53 30.27
N PHE A 175 7.59 12.39 29.03
CA PHE A 175 6.99 13.48 28.26
C PHE A 175 5.48 13.49 28.46
N LYS A 176 4.97 14.54 29.11
CA LYS A 176 3.53 14.71 29.33
C LYS A 176 2.88 15.30 28.08
N ILE A 177 2.02 14.53 27.43
CA ILE A 177 1.24 14.99 26.27
C ILE A 177 -0.19 15.15 26.70
N LEU A 178 -0.74 16.34 26.47
CA LEU A 178 -2.17 16.57 26.64
C LEU A 178 -2.88 16.32 25.31
N LEU A 179 -3.74 15.32 25.26
CA LEU A 179 -4.51 14.90 24.09
C LEU A 179 -5.94 15.41 24.21
N VAL A 180 -6.31 16.40 23.40
CA VAL A 180 -7.67 16.92 23.31
C VAL A 180 -8.50 15.99 22.45
N ASP A 181 -9.50 15.37 23.06
CA ASP A 181 -10.31 14.34 22.43
C ASP A 181 -11.47 14.91 21.64
N CYS A 182 -11.29 15.05 20.34
CA CYS A 182 -12.34 15.45 19.42
C CYS A 182 -13.05 14.25 18.74
N GLY A 183 -12.78 13.02 19.19
CA GLY A 183 -13.11 11.79 18.48
C GLY A 183 -11.88 10.92 18.23
N VAL A 184 -11.03 10.77 19.26
CA VAL A 184 -9.74 10.06 19.20
C VAL A 184 -9.91 8.64 18.70
N LYS A 185 -9.17 8.31 17.65
CA LYS A 185 -8.84 6.93 17.30
C LYS A 185 -7.79 6.36 18.26
N SER A 186 -8.03 5.16 18.77
CA SER A 186 -7.14 4.47 19.71
C SER A 186 -5.70 4.38 19.20
N ASN A 187 -5.48 4.25 17.89
CA ASN A 187 -4.11 4.15 17.36
C ASN A 187 -3.27 5.41 17.55
N ILE A 188 -3.88 6.60 17.71
CA ILE A 188 -3.15 7.82 18.09
C ILE A 188 -2.45 7.60 19.44
N ILE A 189 -3.17 7.04 20.41
CA ILE A 189 -2.63 6.78 21.75
C ILE A 189 -1.54 5.71 21.66
N ARG A 190 -1.78 4.61 20.91
CA ARG A 190 -0.77 3.54 20.72
C ARG A 190 0.54 4.09 20.15
N TYR A 191 0.49 4.95 19.12
CA TYR A 191 1.69 5.55 18.56
C TYR A 191 2.43 6.46 19.54
N LEU A 192 1.72 7.25 20.35
CA LEU A 192 2.35 8.09 21.37
C LEU A 192 3.01 7.26 22.48
N LEU A 193 2.41 6.13 22.85
CA LEU A 193 2.93 5.20 23.87
C LEU A 193 4.15 4.40 23.42
N ASN A 194 4.47 4.36 22.11
CA ASN A 194 5.73 3.79 21.61
C ASN A 194 6.96 4.61 22.05
N PHE A 195 6.74 5.82 22.56
CA PHE A 195 7.77 6.71 23.09
C PHE A 195 7.64 6.84 24.62
N ASP A 196 8.64 7.44 25.28
CA ASP A 196 8.66 7.68 26.73
C ASP A 196 7.67 8.79 27.15
N THR A 197 6.36 8.51 27.02
CA THR A 197 5.28 9.49 27.19
C THR A 197 4.27 9.10 28.27
N THR A 198 3.66 10.11 28.87
CA THR A 198 2.41 10.01 29.63
C THR A 198 1.36 10.78 28.83
N VAL A 199 0.36 10.09 28.30
CA VAL A 199 -0.72 10.69 27.51
C VAL A 199 -1.92 10.97 28.41
N ILE A 200 -2.32 12.23 28.46
CA ILE A 200 -3.43 12.72 29.25
C ILE A 200 -4.56 13.10 28.29
N ARG A 201 -5.53 12.21 28.11
CA ARG A 201 -6.70 12.44 27.25
C ARG A 201 -7.73 13.26 28.01
N VAL A 202 -8.17 14.38 27.44
CA VAL A 202 -9.17 15.29 28.04
C VAL A 202 -10.35 15.52 27.09
N PRO A 203 -11.55 15.85 27.61
CA PRO A 203 -12.70 16.22 26.78
C PRO A 203 -12.40 17.37 25.81
N TRP A 204 -13.12 17.42 24.70
CA TRP A 204 -12.93 18.41 23.63
C TRP A 204 -13.03 19.86 24.10
N ASP A 205 -13.89 20.12 25.09
CA ASP A 205 -14.19 21.43 25.68
C ASP A 205 -13.36 21.75 26.93
N HIS A 206 -12.41 20.89 27.30
CA HIS A 206 -11.53 21.10 28.46
C HIS A 206 -10.67 22.35 28.29
N ASP A 207 -10.55 23.14 29.35
CA ASP A 207 -9.64 24.30 29.41
C ASP A 207 -8.21 23.84 29.65
N PHE A 208 -7.55 23.43 28.56
CA PHE A 208 -6.19 22.94 28.59
C PHE A 208 -5.13 24.03 28.85
N ASN A 209 -5.47 25.32 28.80
CA ASN A 209 -4.50 26.39 29.06
C ASN A 209 -4.07 26.46 30.56
N LYS A 210 -4.76 25.72 31.43
CA LYS A 210 -4.46 25.62 32.87
C LYS A 210 -3.70 24.33 33.25
N GLU A 211 -3.42 23.45 32.29
CA GLU A 211 -2.78 22.17 32.54
C GLU A 211 -1.25 22.25 32.37
N ASP A 212 -0.54 21.44 33.16
CA ASP A 212 0.90 21.23 33.01
C ASP A 212 1.18 20.08 32.03
N TYR A 213 1.71 20.41 30.87
CA TYR A 213 2.08 19.47 29.81
C TYR A 213 3.28 19.98 29.01
N ASP A 214 4.03 19.04 28.43
CA ASP A 214 5.20 19.30 27.60
C ASP A 214 4.85 19.48 26.10
N GLY A 215 3.77 18.84 25.62
CA GLY A 215 3.23 19.03 24.25
C GLY A 215 1.71 18.87 24.17
N LEU A 216 1.08 19.57 23.23
CA LEU A 216 -0.37 19.54 22.98
C LEU A 216 -0.68 18.72 21.73
N PHE A 217 -1.65 17.82 21.82
CA PHE A 217 -2.12 17.01 20.69
C PHE A 217 -3.62 17.20 20.50
N ILE A 218 -4.07 17.42 19.27
CA ILE A 218 -5.49 17.58 18.93
C ILE A 218 -5.86 16.48 17.95
N SER A 219 -6.80 15.62 18.36
CA SER A 219 -7.14 14.43 17.60
C SER A 219 -7.97 14.71 16.35
N ASN A 220 -8.18 13.65 15.56
CA ASN A 220 -9.24 13.57 14.58
C ASN A 220 -10.64 13.70 15.22
N GLY A 221 -11.67 13.82 14.38
CA GLY A 221 -13.06 13.86 14.83
C GLY A 221 -14.08 14.08 13.71
N PRO A 222 -15.38 13.93 14.03
CA PRO A 222 -16.49 14.13 13.10
C PRO A 222 -16.99 15.59 13.06
N GLY A 223 -17.72 15.93 11.99
CA GLY A 223 -18.57 17.12 11.92
C GLY A 223 -17.89 18.39 11.45
N ASP A 224 -18.63 19.50 11.54
CA ASP A 224 -18.18 20.83 11.15
C ASP A 224 -17.26 21.42 12.26
N PRO A 225 -16.00 21.77 11.95
CA PRO A 225 -15.06 22.30 12.93
C PRO A 225 -15.53 23.60 13.60
N THR A 226 -16.39 24.39 12.93
CA THR A 226 -16.90 25.66 13.47
C THR A 226 -17.82 25.47 14.68
N MET A 227 -18.33 24.25 14.90
CA MET A 227 -19.15 23.89 16.06
C MET A 227 -18.33 23.73 17.34
N CYS A 228 -17.00 23.59 17.25
CA CYS A 228 -16.11 23.35 18.39
C CYS A 228 -15.59 24.66 19.03
N VAL A 229 -16.48 25.62 19.28
CA VAL A 229 -16.12 26.98 19.73
C VAL A 229 -15.24 27.00 21.00
N PRO A 230 -15.53 26.25 22.08
CA PRO A 230 -14.63 26.15 23.23
C PRO A 230 -13.19 25.77 22.87
N THR A 231 -13.00 24.73 22.05
CA THR A 231 -11.67 24.25 21.63
C THR A 231 -10.93 25.30 20.81
N ILE A 232 -11.60 25.94 19.85
CA ILE A 232 -11.01 27.00 19.02
C ILE A 232 -10.48 28.14 19.91
N LYS A 233 -11.29 28.62 20.86
CA LYS A 233 -10.87 29.67 21.81
C LYS A 233 -9.69 29.26 22.68
N ASN A 234 -9.66 28.00 23.13
CA ASN A 234 -8.53 27.51 23.91
C ASN A 234 -7.27 27.39 23.04
N LEU A 235 -7.39 27.03 21.76
CA LEU A 235 -6.27 26.98 20.81
C LEU A 235 -5.73 28.38 20.45
N GLU A 236 -6.59 29.39 20.33
CA GLU A 236 -6.18 30.79 20.11
C GLU A 236 -5.21 31.29 21.21
N LEU A 237 -5.35 30.76 22.42
CA LEU A 237 -4.43 31.00 23.53
C LEU A 237 -3.18 30.10 23.41
N ALA A 238 -3.35 28.79 23.24
CA ALA A 238 -2.23 27.85 23.20
C ALA A 238 -1.26 28.07 22.03
N ILE A 239 -1.73 28.56 20.87
CA ILE A 239 -0.88 28.92 19.72
C ILE A 239 0.09 30.06 20.07
N LYS A 240 -0.26 30.92 21.04
CA LYS A 240 0.62 32.01 21.49
C LYS A 240 1.75 31.51 22.37
N ASP A 241 1.59 30.36 23.00
CA ASP A 241 2.67 29.68 23.72
C ASP A 241 3.68 29.06 22.74
N ASP A 242 4.89 28.77 23.21
CA ASP A 242 5.95 28.15 22.40
C ASP A 242 6.00 26.63 22.57
N LYS A 243 4.98 26.04 23.20
CA LYS A 243 4.89 24.58 23.40
C LYS A 243 4.65 23.86 22.06
N PRO A 244 5.31 22.71 21.82
CA PRO A 244 5.05 21.90 20.65
C PRO A 244 3.59 21.45 20.56
N MET A 245 3.02 21.49 19.35
CA MET A 245 1.64 21.15 19.08
C MET A 245 1.51 20.33 17.78
N PHE A 246 0.68 19.30 17.82
CA PHE A 246 0.33 18.48 16.66
C PHE A 246 -1.19 18.26 16.56
N GLY A 247 -1.79 18.68 15.44
CA GLY A 247 -3.21 18.47 15.13
C GLY A 247 -3.44 17.53 13.95
N ILE A 248 -4.35 16.57 14.08
CA ILE A 248 -4.71 15.58 13.04
C ILE A 248 -6.15 15.78 12.59
N CYS A 249 -6.40 15.78 11.28
CA CYS A 249 -7.72 15.84 10.66
C CYS A 249 -8.58 17.00 11.17
N LEU A 250 -9.55 16.75 12.05
CA LEU A 250 -10.31 17.82 12.70
C LEU A 250 -9.40 18.75 13.51
N GLY A 251 -8.38 18.21 14.20
CA GLY A 251 -7.38 19.00 14.89
C GLY A 251 -6.61 19.96 13.98
N HIS A 252 -6.33 19.56 12.74
CA HIS A 252 -5.76 20.47 11.73
C HIS A 252 -6.72 21.64 11.43
N GLN A 253 -7.99 21.35 11.23
CA GLN A 253 -9.02 22.36 10.95
C GLN A 253 -9.23 23.31 12.13
N LEU A 254 -9.23 22.79 13.36
CA LEU A 254 -9.40 23.59 14.58
C LEU A 254 -8.21 24.53 14.83
N VAL A 255 -6.98 24.05 14.61
CA VAL A 255 -5.77 24.89 14.69
C VAL A 255 -5.80 25.96 13.59
N ALA A 256 -6.22 25.61 12.37
CA ALA A 256 -6.35 26.56 11.28
C ALA A 256 -7.37 27.67 11.61
N LEU A 257 -8.57 27.32 12.10
CA LEU A 257 -9.56 28.30 12.55
C LEU A 257 -9.03 29.19 13.69
N ALA A 258 -8.38 28.58 14.69
CA ALA A 258 -7.77 29.33 15.81
C ALA A 258 -6.62 30.25 15.37
N SER A 259 -5.97 29.96 14.25
CA SER A 259 -4.96 30.83 13.64
C SER A 259 -5.55 32.01 12.85
N GLY A 260 -6.85 31.98 12.53
CA GLY A 260 -7.55 32.98 11.73
C GLY A 260 -7.81 32.57 10.28
N ALA A 261 -7.53 31.32 9.89
CA ALA A 261 -7.93 30.76 8.61
C ALA A 261 -9.43 30.41 8.60
N SER A 262 -9.97 30.06 7.43
CA SER A 262 -11.34 29.61 7.23
C SER A 262 -11.40 28.16 6.73
N THR A 263 -12.52 27.49 6.98
CA THR A 263 -12.80 26.14 6.49
C THR A 263 -14.02 26.14 5.57
N TYR A 264 -14.11 25.14 4.70
CA TYR A 264 -15.24 24.92 3.80
C TYR A 264 -15.60 23.43 3.71
N LYS A 265 -16.87 23.13 3.38
CA LYS A 265 -17.33 21.76 3.16
C LYS A 265 -16.92 21.28 1.76
N LEU A 266 -16.21 20.16 1.70
CA LEU A 266 -15.87 19.48 0.46
C LEU A 266 -17.14 18.90 -0.17
N LYS A 267 -17.14 18.79 -1.49
CA LYS A 267 -18.28 18.24 -2.23
C LYS A 267 -18.68 16.84 -1.76
N PHE A 268 -17.72 15.92 -1.64
CA PHE A 268 -17.95 14.53 -1.19
C PHE A 268 -16.89 14.05 -0.19
N GLY A 269 -16.00 14.94 0.26
CA GLY A 269 -14.90 14.63 1.19
C GLY A 269 -13.79 13.73 0.63
N HIS A 270 -12.71 13.60 1.40
CA HIS A 270 -11.65 12.62 1.12
C HIS A 270 -11.75 11.47 2.11
N ARG A 271 -12.01 10.27 1.57
CA ARG A 271 -12.33 9.05 2.33
C ARG A 271 -11.70 7.83 1.66
N SER A 272 -10.45 7.54 2.00
CA SER A 272 -9.67 6.46 1.38
C SER A 272 -8.35 6.20 2.10
N HIS A 273 -7.70 5.07 1.76
CA HIS A 273 -6.33 4.71 2.12
C HIS A 273 -5.29 5.09 1.05
N ASN A 274 -5.70 5.69 -0.08
CA ASN A 274 -4.83 5.97 -1.23
C ASN A 274 -4.70 7.46 -1.56
N GLN A 275 -4.93 8.36 -0.59
CA GLN A 275 -4.88 9.80 -0.85
C GLN A 275 -3.43 10.29 -0.93
N PRO A 276 -2.98 10.81 -2.09
CA PRO A 276 -1.62 11.25 -2.26
C PRO A 276 -1.41 12.68 -1.78
N VAL A 277 -0.45 12.85 -0.87
CA VAL A 277 -0.07 14.16 -0.34
C VAL A 277 1.38 14.46 -0.70
N LEU A 278 1.63 15.68 -1.19
CA LEU A 278 2.98 16.19 -1.47
C LEU A 278 3.43 17.06 -0.30
N GLU A 279 4.64 16.83 0.19
CA GLU A 279 5.29 17.73 1.12
C GLU A 279 5.76 18.99 0.37
N ASN A 280 5.23 20.15 0.74
CA ASN A 280 5.52 21.38 0.03
C ASN A 280 6.98 21.82 0.21
N GLY A 281 7.59 22.22 -0.91
CA GLY A 281 9.00 22.60 -0.96
C GLY A 281 9.96 21.42 -1.10
N THR A 282 9.47 20.19 -1.29
CA THR A 282 10.28 19.00 -1.58
C THR A 282 9.72 18.23 -2.79
N ASN A 283 10.35 17.10 -3.12
CA ASN A 283 9.82 16.14 -4.11
C ASN A 283 9.23 14.89 -3.43
N LYS A 284 8.99 14.96 -2.12
CA LYS A 284 8.51 13.83 -1.31
C LYS A 284 7.00 13.81 -1.32
N ALA A 285 6.45 12.68 -1.72
CA ALA A 285 5.04 12.39 -1.67
C ALA A 285 4.79 11.15 -0.81
N TYR A 286 3.63 11.13 -0.15
CA TYR A 286 3.21 10.06 0.74
C TYR A 286 1.78 9.65 0.43
N LEU A 287 1.46 8.37 0.62
CA LEU A 287 0.08 7.94 0.66
C LEU A 287 -0.45 8.04 2.08
N SER A 288 -1.68 8.50 2.19
CA SER A 288 -2.30 8.82 3.45
C SER A 288 -3.69 8.23 3.56
N SER A 289 -4.07 7.88 4.79
CA SER A 289 -5.43 7.56 5.17
C SER A 289 -6.17 8.84 5.51
N GLN A 290 -7.34 9.05 4.92
CA GLN A 290 -8.14 10.25 5.13
C GLN A 290 -9.61 9.90 5.33
N ASN A 291 -10.25 10.64 6.24
CA ASN A 291 -11.69 10.59 6.45
C ASN A 291 -12.22 11.96 6.93
N HIS A 292 -12.39 12.90 6.00
CA HIS A 292 -12.93 14.23 6.32
C HIS A 292 -13.86 14.78 5.23
N GLY A 293 -14.84 15.59 5.67
CA GLY A 293 -15.79 16.28 4.80
C GLY A 293 -15.55 17.79 4.69
N PHE A 294 -14.61 18.34 5.46
CA PHE A 294 -14.26 19.76 5.49
C PHE A 294 -12.77 19.93 5.20
N ALA A 295 -12.38 21.07 4.67
CA ALA A 295 -10.98 21.40 4.38
C ALA A 295 -10.68 22.86 4.74
N VAL A 296 -9.40 23.19 4.89
CA VAL A 296 -8.92 24.56 5.13
C VAL A 296 -8.75 25.28 3.80
N GLU A 297 -9.23 26.52 3.73
CA GLU A 297 -9.11 27.38 2.56
C GLU A 297 -7.69 27.94 2.43
N ASN A 298 -6.99 27.61 1.33
CA ASN A 298 -5.57 27.94 1.15
C ASN A 298 -5.31 29.45 1.18
N ASP A 299 -6.18 30.24 0.58
CA ASP A 299 -6.03 31.70 0.49
C ASP A 299 -6.30 32.42 1.83
N SER A 300 -6.85 31.70 2.82
CA SER A 300 -7.14 32.24 4.15
C SER A 300 -6.02 32.04 5.16
N ILE A 301 -4.95 31.32 4.80
CA ILE A 301 -3.85 30.97 5.70
C ILE A 301 -3.08 32.25 6.12
N PRO A 302 -2.94 32.53 7.43
CA PRO A 302 -2.20 33.70 7.92
C PRO A 302 -0.70 33.65 7.57
N LYS A 303 -0.04 34.80 7.56
CA LYS A 303 1.36 34.95 7.08
C LYS A 303 2.40 34.23 7.93
N GLU A 304 2.08 33.97 9.20
CA GLU A 304 2.91 33.27 10.17
C GLU A 304 2.95 31.75 9.93
N TRP A 305 2.03 31.27 9.09
CA TRP A 305 1.87 29.87 8.72
C TRP A 305 2.24 29.64 7.27
N GLU A 306 2.47 28.39 6.94
CA GLU A 306 2.61 27.93 5.56
C GLU A 306 1.99 26.55 5.39
N CYS A 307 1.59 26.26 4.15
CA CYS A 307 1.06 24.97 3.78
C CYS A 307 2.19 23.92 3.88
N TYR A 308 1.99 22.89 4.70
CA TYR A 308 2.96 21.82 4.89
C TYR A 308 2.76 20.70 3.86
N PHE A 309 1.51 20.26 3.66
CA PHE A 309 1.17 19.24 2.70
C PHE A 309 0.04 19.70 1.78
N THR A 310 0.05 19.24 0.53
CA THR A 310 -0.99 19.53 -0.47
C THR A 310 -1.49 18.23 -1.09
N ASN A 311 -2.80 18.11 -1.31
CA ASN A 311 -3.37 16.96 -2.02
C ASN A 311 -2.98 17.00 -3.50
N LEU A 312 -2.36 15.92 -4.01
CA LEU A 312 -1.92 15.87 -5.41
C LEU A 312 -3.08 15.72 -6.42
N ASN A 313 -4.28 15.36 -5.98
CA ASN A 313 -5.43 15.16 -6.86
C ASN A 313 -6.26 16.43 -7.09
N ASP A 314 -6.43 17.27 -6.07
CA ASP A 314 -7.31 18.45 -6.16
C ASP A 314 -6.73 19.74 -5.57
N GLY A 315 -5.51 19.71 -5.03
CA GLY A 315 -4.82 20.88 -4.51
C GLY A 315 -5.32 21.40 -3.16
N SER A 316 -6.19 20.67 -2.46
CA SER A 316 -6.62 21.08 -1.13
C SER A 316 -5.46 21.09 -0.13
N ASN A 317 -5.63 21.86 0.95
CA ASN A 317 -4.70 21.86 2.06
C ASN A 317 -4.72 20.51 2.77
N GLU A 318 -3.54 19.94 3.04
CA GLU A 318 -3.38 18.68 3.74
C GLU A 318 -2.57 18.80 5.03
N GLY A 319 -2.23 20.02 5.42
CA GLY A 319 -1.46 20.30 6.62
C GLY A 319 -0.90 21.72 6.64
N LEU A 320 -0.69 22.24 7.84
CA LEU A 320 -0.04 23.53 8.09
C LEU A 320 1.16 23.34 8.99
N ARG A 321 2.16 24.21 8.84
CA ARG A 321 3.21 24.39 9.83
C ARG A 321 3.45 25.87 10.11
N HIS A 322 3.77 26.18 11.36
CA HIS A 322 4.12 27.54 11.76
C HIS A 322 5.59 27.83 11.39
N LYS A 323 5.89 29.04 10.91
CA LYS A 323 7.24 29.36 10.39
C LYS A 323 8.35 29.37 11.45
N ASN A 324 7.99 29.70 12.69
CA ASN A 324 8.94 29.91 13.79
C ASN A 324 8.66 29.10 15.07
N LYS A 325 7.65 28.21 15.06
CA LYS A 325 7.21 27.48 16.26
C LYS A 325 7.07 26.00 15.94
N ALA A 326 7.19 25.13 16.94
CA ALA A 326 6.96 23.69 16.83
C ALA A 326 5.47 23.32 16.71
N ILE A 327 4.75 23.99 15.82
CA ILE A 327 3.34 23.71 15.59
C ILE A 327 3.19 23.24 14.15
N PHE A 328 2.70 22.02 13.98
CA PHE A 328 2.34 21.49 12.68
C PHE A 328 1.06 20.68 12.79
N THR A 329 0.42 20.48 11.65
CA THR A 329 -0.86 19.77 11.56
C THR A 329 -0.93 19.01 10.25
N THR A 330 -1.74 17.96 10.22
CA THR A 330 -2.06 17.20 9.01
C THR A 330 -3.56 16.98 8.91
N GLN A 331 -4.13 17.13 7.72
CA GLN A 331 -5.54 16.86 7.46
C GLN A 331 -5.79 15.34 7.35
N PHE A 332 -4.78 14.57 6.95
CA PHE A 332 -4.78 13.12 6.97
C PHE A 332 -4.45 12.54 8.34
N HIS A 333 -4.52 11.22 8.44
CA HIS A 333 -4.37 10.40 9.64
C HIS A 333 -3.07 9.58 9.63
N PRO A 334 -1.95 10.12 10.14
CA PRO A 334 -0.68 9.40 10.28
C PRO A 334 -0.75 8.13 11.10
N GLU A 335 -1.72 8.03 12.01
CA GLU A 335 -1.97 6.83 12.80
C GLU A 335 -2.58 5.70 11.98
N ALA A 336 -3.09 5.97 10.77
CA ALA A 336 -3.75 5.00 9.91
C ALA A 336 -4.79 4.16 10.67
N SER A 337 -4.82 2.83 10.50
CA SER A 337 -5.79 1.93 11.16
C SER A 337 -7.24 2.37 10.89
N SER A 338 -7.75 2.22 9.67
CA SER A 338 -7.14 1.50 8.54
C SER A 338 -6.33 2.39 7.58
N GLY A 339 -5.46 1.78 6.77
CA GLY A 339 -4.68 2.45 5.73
C GLY A 339 -3.15 2.39 5.91
N PRO A 340 -2.40 3.07 5.03
CA PRO A 340 -0.93 3.05 5.02
C PRO A 340 -0.33 3.84 6.18
N THR A 341 0.79 3.36 6.70
CA THR A 341 1.54 3.97 7.83
C THR A 341 2.71 4.84 7.38
N ASP A 342 2.72 5.26 6.10
CA ASP A 342 3.84 5.94 5.43
C ASP A 342 4.19 7.30 6.06
N THR A 343 3.28 7.86 6.87
CA THR A 343 3.42 9.17 7.53
C THR A 343 3.56 9.08 9.04
N ALA A 344 3.70 7.87 9.60
CA ALA A 344 3.81 7.65 11.05
C ALA A 344 5.04 8.33 11.69
N PHE A 345 6.07 8.67 10.90
CA PHE A 345 7.25 9.42 11.37
C PHE A 345 6.89 10.79 11.98
N LEU A 346 5.72 11.36 11.64
CA LEU A 346 5.25 12.62 12.21
C LEU A 346 5.02 12.54 13.73
N PHE A 347 4.75 11.35 14.27
CA PHE A 347 4.72 11.16 15.71
C PHE A 347 6.12 11.32 16.33
N GLU A 348 7.14 10.76 15.68
CA GLU A 348 8.54 10.92 16.11
C GLU A 348 8.96 12.39 16.06
N ASP A 349 8.66 13.11 14.98
CA ASP A 349 8.93 14.54 14.83
C ASP A 349 8.30 15.36 15.99
N PHE A 350 7.06 15.04 16.35
CA PHE A 350 6.38 15.67 17.48
C PHE A 350 7.10 15.42 18.81
N ILE A 351 7.46 14.17 19.11
CA ILE A 351 8.18 13.82 20.34
C ILE A 351 9.58 14.46 20.38
N GLU A 352 10.29 14.49 19.26
CA GLU A 352 11.57 15.18 19.17
C GLU A 352 11.45 16.67 19.49
N ASN A 353 10.41 17.33 18.96
CA ASN A 353 10.16 18.75 19.21
C ASN A 353 9.86 19.01 20.70
N ILE A 354 9.12 18.13 21.37
CA ILE A 354 8.95 18.15 22.83
C ILE A 354 10.30 18.03 23.54
N GLY A 355 11.15 17.09 23.13
CA GLY A 355 12.48 16.90 23.68
C GLY A 355 13.38 18.14 23.52
N LYS A 356 13.33 18.80 22.35
CA LYS A 356 14.06 20.05 22.06
C LYS A 356 13.56 21.19 22.95
N TYR A 357 12.25 21.42 23.00
CA TYR A 357 11.61 22.44 23.84
C TYR A 357 11.93 22.28 25.33
N LYS A 358 11.91 21.04 25.85
CA LYS A 358 12.17 20.76 27.27
C LYS A 358 13.64 21.01 27.65
N ARG A 359 14.58 20.89 26.70
CA ARG A 359 16.00 21.21 26.90
C ARG A 359 16.27 22.71 26.84
N ASP A 360 15.65 23.41 25.89
CA ASP A 360 15.79 24.84 25.72
C ASP A 360 14.44 25.48 25.35
N LYS A 361 13.87 26.23 26.29
CA LYS A 361 12.59 26.94 26.08
C LYS A 361 12.69 28.08 25.06
N ASN A 362 13.90 28.54 24.75
CA ASN A 362 14.16 29.56 23.75
C ASN A 362 14.58 28.95 22.40
N TYR A 363 14.47 27.63 22.24
CA TYR A 363 14.81 26.97 20.99
C TYR A 363 13.96 27.52 19.85
N ASN A 364 14.61 28.15 18.88
CA ASN A 364 13.94 28.64 17.69
C ASN A 364 13.70 27.46 16.74
N PHE A 365 12.44 27.09 16.53
CA PHE A 365 12.04 26.02 15.62
C PHE A 365 12.08 26.43 14.15
N SER A 366 12.87 27.46 13.81
CA SER A 366 13.01 27.97 12.45
C SER A 366 13.25 26.82 11.49
N ILE A 367 12.48 26.81 10.41
CA ILE A 367 12.64 25.86 9.30
C ILE A 367 14.11 25.89 8.88
N ASP A 368 14.76 24.72 8.92
CA ASP A 368 16.11 24.58 8.43
C ASP A 368 16.10 24.76 6.90
N ASN A 369 16.19 26.01 6.45
CA ASN A 369 16.26 26.37 5.04
C ASN A 369 17.55 25.83 4.37
N THR A 370 18.46 25.17 5.11
CA THR A 370 19.57 24.44 4.50
C THR A 370 19.17 23.03 4.05
N LYS A 371 18.01 22.52 4.48
CA LYS A 371 17.37 21.29 3.99
C LYS A 371 16.37 21.49 2.85
N THR A 372 16.23 22.70 2.29
CA THR A 372 15.46 22.86 1.04
C THR A 372 16.18 22.08 -0.07
N GLN A 373 15.66 20.89 -0.36
CA GLN A 373 16.13 20.11 -1.50
C GLN A 373 15.76 20.86 -2.77
N LYS A 374 16.61 20.77 -3.81
CA LYS A 374 16.23 21.25 -5.13
C LYS A 374 14.89 20.60 -5.50
N VAL A 375 13.84 21.39 -5.68
CA VAL A 375 12.57 20.92 -6.22
C VAL A 375 12.82 20.64 -7.69
N TYR A 376 12.71 19.39 -8.09
CA TYR A 376 12.97 18.98 -9.47
C TYR A 376 11.66 19.15 -10.24
N THR A 377 11.73 19.94 -11.30
CA THR A 377 10.63 20.20 -12.21
C THR A 377 10.55 19.13 -13.29
N ILE A 378 9.51 19.18 -14.13
CA ILE A 378 9.42 18.32 -15.32
C ILE A 378 10.52 18.72 -16.31
N GLU A 379 10.83 20.02 -16.40
CA GLU A 379 11.91 20.55 -17.23
C GLU A 379 13.27 19.97 -16.82
N ASP A 380 13.53 19.80 -15.51
CA ASP A 380 14.76 19.15 -15.02
C ASP A 380 14.85 17.66 -15.42
N ALA A 381 13.71 16.96 -15.56
CA ALA A 381 13.69 15.58 -16.04
C ALA A 381 13.93 15.51 -17.56
N LEU A 382 13.42 16.48 -18.31
CA LEU A 382 13.61 16.64 -19.75
C LEU A 382 15.02 17.09 -20.13
N GLU A 383 15.77 17.71 -19.21
CA GLU A 383 17.20 17.99 -19.35
C GLU A 383 18.08 16.71 -19.33
N ASN A 384 17.48 15.52 -19.22
CA ASN A 384 18.22 14.28 -19.41
C ASN A 384 18.74 14.21 -20.85
N ASP A 385 20.06 14.40 -21.01
CA ASP A 385 20.79 14.44 -22.30
C ASP A 385 20.68 13.16 -23.15
N ILE A 386 19.90 12.15 -22.74
CA ILE A 386 19.77 10.86 -23.42
C ILE A 386 18.88 10.99 -24.65
N LYS A 387 19.48 10.81 -25.82
CA LYS A 387 18.83 10.90 -27.14
C LYS A 387 18.56 9.55 -27.77
N SER A 388 19.21 8.49 -27.30
CA SER A 388 19.02 7.14 -27.82
C SER A 388 19.12 6.07 -26.75
N VAL A 389 18.16 5.13 -26.77
CA VAL A 389 18.04 4.05 -25.78
C VAL A 389 17.93 2.70 -26.48
N LEU A 390 18.73 1.75 -25.99
CA LEU A 390 18.67 0.34 -26.36
C LEU A 390 17.74 -0.42 -25.40
N ILE A 391 16.81 -1.20 -25.96
CA ILE A 391 15.94 -2.11 -25.24
C ILE A 391 16.21 -3.54 -25.70
N LEU A 392 16.31 -4.45 -24.73
CA LEU A 392 16.47 -5.88 -24.97
C LEU A 392 15.11 -6.58 -24.79
N GLY A 393 14.64 -7.29 -25.81
CA GLY A 393 13.44 -8.14 -25.72
C GLY A 393 13.71 -9.47 -25.03
N SER A 394 12.65 -10.25 -24.79
CA SER A 394 12.73 -11.58 -24.16
C SER A 394 13.21 -12.71 -25.08
N GLY A 395 13.19 -12.49 -26.39
CA GLY A 395 13.44 -13.54 -27.37
C GLY A 395 12.26 -14.51 -27.51
N ALA A 396 12.56 -15.81 -27.65
CA ALA A 396 11.55 -16.81 -27.95
C ALA A 396 10.64 -17.06 -26.74
N LEU A 397 9.33 -17.16 -26.98
CA LEU A 397 8.35 -17.51 -25.96
C LEU A 397 8.63 -18.93 -25.44
N LYS A 398 8.69 -19.07 -24.13
CA LYS A 398 8.89 -20.35 -23.44
C LYS A 398 8.06 -20.37 -22.15
N ILE A 399 7.85 -21.55 -21.58
CA ILE A 399 7.17 -21.66 -20.28
C ILE A 399 7.95 -20.85 -19.24
N GLY A 400 7.26 -19.96 -18.54
CA GLY A 400 7.84 -19.02 -17.56
C GLY A 400 8.38 -17.70 -18.13
N GLU A 401 8.43 -17.54 -19.46
CA GLU A 401 8.82 -16.28 -20.10
C GLU A 401 8.04 -16.11 -21.41
N ALA A 402 6.87 -15.49 -21.33
CA ALA A 402 5.89 -15.45 -22.42
C ALA A 402 5.62 -14.01 -22.94
N GLY A 403 4.37 -13.73 -23.32
CA GLY A 403 3.97 -12.51 -24.01
C GLY A 403 3.94 -11.25 -23.13
N GLU A 404 4.09 -11.39 -21.81
CA GLU A 404 4.17 -10.29 -20.86
C GLU A 404 5.30 -9.30 -21.20
N PHE A 405 6.40 -9.78 -21.78
CA PHE A 405 7.55 -8.95 -22.18
C PHE A 405 7.35 -8.28 -23.55
N ASP A 406 6.48 -8.84 -24.40
CA ASP A 406 6.04 -8.15 -25.61
C ASP A 406 5.20 -6.92 -25.25
N TYR A 407 4.26 -7.08 -24.31
CA TYR A 407 3.50 -5.96 -23.73
C TYR A 407 4.42 -4.95 -23.04
N SER A 408 5.32 -5.40 -22.16
CA SER A 408 6.17 -4.52 -21.35
C SER A 408 7.17 -3.74 -22.21
N GLY A 409 7.85 -4.41 -23.15
CA GLY A 409 8.75 -3.77 -24.10
C GLY A 409 8.03 -2.74 -24.98
N SER A 410 6.82 -3.06 -25.47
CA SER A 410 5.99 -2.13 -26.23
C SER A 410 5.61 -0.87 -25.45
N GLN A 411 5.29 -1.01 -24.15
CA GLN A 411 4.99 0.14 -23.29
C GLN A 411 6.23 1.01 -23.03
N ALA A 412 7.41 0.41 -22.87
CA ALA A 412 8.66 1.15 -22.71
C ALA A 412 9.01 1.93 -23.99
N LEU A 413 8.89 1.30 -25.15
CA LEU A 413 9.08 1.94 -26.46
C LEU A 413 8.13 3.13 -26.64
N LYS A 414 6.86 2.97 -26.27
CA LYS A 414 5.88 4.07 -26.28
C LYS A 414 6.31 5.21 -25.36
N ALA A 415 6.74 4.91 -24.13
CA ALA A 415 7.17 5.92 -23.17
C ALA A 415 8.37 6.73 -23.69
N LEU A 416 9.35 6.07 -24.32
CA LEU A 416 10.53 6.70 -24.92
C LEU A 416 10.17 7.56 -26.13
N LYS A 417 9.27 7.06 -26.99
CA LYS A 417 8.80 7.78 -28.17
C LYS A 417 8.07 9.08 -27.82
N GLU A 418 7.29 9.08 -26.73
CA GLU A 418 6.64 10.30 -26.22
C GLU A 418 7.65 11.37 -25.77
N GLU A 419 8.86 10.97 -25.37
CA GLU A 419 9.95 11.87 -25.00
C GLU A 419 10.86 12.23 -26.18
N GLY A 420 10.55 11.77 -27.40
CA GLY A 420 11.36 12.01 -28.59
C GLY A 420 12.72 11.30 -28.60
N ILE A 421 12.87 10.24 -27.80
CA ILE A 421 14.11 9.46 -27.70
C ILE A 421 14.16 8.41 -28.80
N ARG A 422 15.28 8.33 -29.53
CA ARG A 422 15.50 7.28 -30.54
C ARG A 422 15.59 5.91 -29.88
N THR A 423 14.80 4.97 -30.37
CA THR A 423 14.66 3.63 -29.81
C THR A 423 15.34 2.58 -30.67
N ILE A 424 16.16 1.74 -30.04
CA ILE A 424 16.81 0.59 -30.68
C ILE A 424 16.34 -0.66 -29.95
N LEU A 425 15.72 -1.61 -30.66
CA LEU A 425 15.24 -2.86 -30.11
C LEU A 425 16.05 -4.04 -30.64
N ILE A 426 16.51 -4.92 -29.73
CA ILE A 426 17.03 -6.24 -30.09
C ILE A 426 16.04 -7.29 -29.62
N ASN A 427 15.40 -8.00 -30.56
CA ASN A 427 14.56 -9.15 -30.26
C ASN A 427 14.54 -10.13 -31.44
N PRO A 428 14.97 -11.39 -31.26
CA PRO A 428 14.94 -12.38 -32.35
C PRO A 428 13.52 -12.89 -32.68
N ASN A 429 12.53 -12.62 -31.83
CA ASN A 429 11.17 -13.13 -32.01
C ASN A 429 10.35 -12.26 -32.96
N ILE A 430 10.26 -12.71 -34.21
CA ILE A 430 9.51 -12.06 -35.30
C ILE A 430 7.99 -12.01 -35.12
N ALA A 431 7.45 -12.73 -34.13
CA ALA A 431 6.01 -12.85 -33.90
C ALA A 431 5.53 -11.98 -32.73
N THR A 432 6.21 -10.86 -32.47
CA THR A 432 5.90 -9.95 -31.36
C THR A 432 5.40 -8.61 -31.88
N VAL A 433 4.45 -8.00 -31.16
CA VAL A 433 3.92 -6.68 -31.48
C VAL A 433 5.02 -5.62 -31.41
N GLN A 434 5.92 -5.72 -30.42
CA GLN A 434 7.05 -4.79 -30.24
C GLN A 434 8.02 -4.74 -31.44
N THR A 435 8.04 -5.77 -32.30
CA THR A 435 8.88 -5.79 -33.51
C THR A 435 8.17 -5.30 -34.78
N SER A 436 6.99 -4.69 -34.62
CA SER A 436 6.30 -3.99 -35.72
C SER A 436 6.94 -2.62 -35.98
N GLU A 437 6.96 -2.18 -37.25
CA GLU A 437 7.66 -0.96 -37.71
C GLU A 437 7.24 0.35 -36.99
N GLU A 438 6.09 0.37 -36.32
CA GLU A 438 5.57 1.55 -35.63
C GLU A 438 6.09 1.75 -34.20
N PHE A 439 6.68 0.72 -33.58
CA PHE A 439 7.04 0.72 -32.16
C PHE A 439 8.48 1.17 -31.87
N ALA A 440 9.45 0.77 -32.69
CA ALA A 440 10.86 1.12 -32.51
C ALA A 440 11.44 1.74 -33.79
N ASP A 441 12.39 2.67 -33.66
CA ASP A 441 13.04 3.31 -34.81
C ASP A 441 13.99 2.34 -35.54
N GLU A 442 14.71 1.50 -34.77
CA GLU A 442 15.55 0.43 -35.31
C GLU A 442 15.24 -0.91 -34.64
N ILE A 443 15.09 -1.95 -35.46
CA ILE A 443 14.78 -3.30 -34.98
C ILE A 443 15.84 -4.27 -35.48
N TYR A 444 16.41 -5.02 -34.54
CA TYR A 444 17.40 -6.06 -34.78
C TYR A 444 16.86 -7.43 -34.40
N PHE A 445 16.62 -8.26 -35.41
CA PHE A 445 16.28 -9.67 -35.26
C PHE A 445 17.53 -10.51 -35.00
N LEU A 446 18.18 -10.27 -33.85
CA LEU A 446 19.40 -10.94 -33.42
C LEU A 446 19.21 -11.60 -32.05
N PRO A 447 19.94 -12.67 -31.74
CA PRO A 447 19.92 -13.26 -30.40
C PRO A 447 20.30 -12.24 -29.32
N VAL A 448 19.61 -12.27 -28.18
CA VAL A 448 19.91 -11.45 -27.01
C VAL A 448 21.06 -12.11 -26.24
N THR A 449 22.27 -11.98 -26.76
CA THR A 449 23.51 -12.46 -26.14
C THR A 449 24.56 -11.36 -26.12
N PRO A 450 25.53 -11.38 -25.19
CA PRO A 450 26.53 -10.32 -25.06
C PRO A 450 27.26 -10.02 -26.37
N PHE A 451 27.60 -11.07 -27.13
CA PHE A 451 28.27 -10.93 -28.43
C PHE A 451 27.48 -10.07 -29.42
N PHE A 452 26.19 -10.34 -29.62
CA PHE A 452 25.38 -9.58 -30.56
C PHE A 452 25.03 -8.20 -30.02
N VAL A 453 24.70 -8.12 -28.72
CA VAL A 453 24.34 -6.85 -28.08
C VAL A 453 25.51 -5.87 -28.11
N GLU A 454 26.74 -6.29 -27.81
CA GLU A 454 27.93 -5.41 -27.90
C GLU A 454 28.14 -4.90 -29.34
N ARG A 455 27.91 -5.74 -30.35
CA ARG A 455 28.03 -5.34 -31.76
C ARG A 455 27.03 -4.26 -32.13
N ILE A 456 25.81 -4.35 -31.63
CA ILE A 456 24.78 -3.32 -31.83
C ILE A 456 25.13 -2.05 -31.04
N ILE A 457 25.59 -2.17 -29.79
CA ILE A 457 26.09 -1.02 -29.02
C ILE A 457 27.20 -0.29 -29.79
N LYS A 458 28.14 -1.01 -30.37
CA LYS A 458 29.22 -0.45 -31.18
C LYS A 458 28.73 0.25 -32.46
N LYS A 459 27.69 -0.29 -33.11
CA LYS A 459 27.12 0.25 -34.35
C LYS A 459 26.27 1.49 -34.08
N GLU A 460 25.30 1.36 -33.18
CA GLU A 460 24.25 2.35 -32.93
C GLU A 460 24.68 3.42 -31.91
N LYS A 461 25.67 3.12 -31.07
CA LYS A 461 26.18 4.00 -30.00
C LYS A 461 25.06 4.58 -29.13
N PRO A 462 24.17 3.73 -28.56
CA PRO A 462 23.14 4.20 -27.65
C PRO A 462 23.76 4.88 -26.42
N GLU A 463 23.04 5.84 -25.85
CA GLU A 463 23.47 6.55 -24.63
C GLU A 463 22.87 5.91 -23.38
N GLY A 464 21.71 5.27 -23.51
CA GLY A 464 21.04 4.52 -22.45
C GLY A 464 20.71 3.08 -22.83
N ILE A 465 20.55 2.21 -21.82
CA ILE A 465 20.04 0.85 -21.96
C ILE A 465 19.00 0.54 -20.87
N MET A 466 17.90 -0.10 -21.25
CA MET A 466 16.87 -0.58 -20.32
C MET A 466 16.88 -2.12 -20.28
N LEU A 467 17.12 -2.68 -19.10
CA LEU A 467 17.30 -4.13 -18.90
C LEU A 467 16.07 -4.82 -18.30
N ALA A 468 15.19 -4.07 -17.64
CA ALA A 468 14.09 -4.60 -16.84
C ALA A 468 12.85 -5.07 -17.65
N PHE A 469 12.85 -4.96 -18.99
CA PHE A 469 11.64 -5.13 -19.82
C PHE A 469 11.60 -6.42 -20.64
N GLY A 470 12.72 -7.17 -20.71
CA GLY A 470 12.88 -8.35 -21.56
C GLY A 470 13.04 -9.66 -20.79
N GLY A 471 12.49 -9.76 -19.59
CA GLY A 471 12.56 -10.98 -18.78
C GLY A 471 13.98 -11.39 -18.39
N GLN A 472 14.14 -12.66 -18.02
CA GLN A 472 15.43 -13.18 -17.54
C GLN A 472 16.50 -13.15 -18.63
N THR A 473 16.10 -13.35 -19.90
CA THR A 473 17.03 -13.36 -21.04
C THR A 473 17.76 -12.01 -21.17
N ALA A 474 17.01 -10.91 -21.14
CA ALA A 474 17.58 -9.56 -21.20
C ALA A 474 18.41 -9.23 -19.95
N LEU A 475 17.92 -9.61 -18.78
CA LEU A 475 18.55 -9.32 -17.50
C LEU A 475 19.92 -10.01 -17.39
N ASN A 476 20.01 -11.31 -17.66
CA ASN A 476 21.25 -12.07 -17.65
C ASN A 476 22.26 -11.50 -18.66
N CYS A 477 21.81 -11.19 -19.88
CA CYS A 477 22.66 -10.57 -20.89
C CYS A 477 23.21 -9.22 -20.43
N GLY A 478 22.38 -8.41 -19.76
CA GLY A 478 22.78 -7.11 -19.20
C GLY A 478 23.82 -7.25 -18.09
N VAL A 479 23.65 -8.21 -17.19
CA VAL A 479 24.60 -8.51 -16.10
C VAL A 479 25.94 -8.98 -16.65
N GLU A 480 25.96 -9.86 -17.65
CA GLU A 480 27.20 -10.33 -18.28
C GLU A 480 27.95 -9.20 -18.98
N LEU A 481 27.25 -8.34 -19.74
CA LEU A 481 27.83 -7.13 -20.34
C LEU A 481 28.42 -6.16 -19.31
N TYR A 482 27.75 -6.02 -18.16
CA TYR A 482 28.25 -5.20 -17.06
C TYR A 482 29.54 -5.78 -16.47
N ASN A 483 29.57 -7.09 -16.18
CA ASN A 483 30.74 -7.77 -15.65
C ASN A 483 31.95 -7.73 -16.61
N ASP A 484 31.69 -7.76 -17.92
CA ASP A 484 32.70 -7.61 -18.97
C ASP A 484 33.18 -6.16 -19.17
N GLY A 485 32.65 -5.19 -18.40
CA GLY A 485 33.02 -3.78 -18.48
C GLY A 485 32.54 -3.08 -19.76
N ILE A 486 31.56 -3.63 -20.46
CA ILE A 486 31.06 -3.09 -21.73
C ILE A 486 30.38 -1.74 -21.53
N PHE A 487 29.63 -1.56 -20.43
CA PHE A 487 28.92 -0.31 -20.18
C PHE A 487 29.90 0.86 -19.98
N ASP A 488 30.97 0.66 -19.23
CA ASP A 488 32.04 1.67 -19.07
C ASP A 488 32.78 1.93 -20.37
N LYS A 489 33.13 0.87 -21.11
CA LYS A 489 33.84 0.95 -22.40
C LYS A 489 33.12 1.84 -23.42
N TYR A 490 31.79 1.79 -23.47
CA TYR A 490 30.97 2.56 -24.41
C TYR A 490 30.24 3.74 -23.75
N LYS A 491 30.47 4.02 -22.46
CA LYS A 491 29.77 5.06 -21.68
C LYS A 491 28.24 4.93 -21.71
N LEU A 492 27.76 3.69 -21.68
CA LEU A 492 26.35 3.35 -21.76
C LEU A 492 25.72 3.43 -20.36
N LYS A 493 24.68 4.26 -20.19
CA LYS A 493 23.98 4.40 -18.91
C LYS A 493 22.88 3.36 -18.78
N VAL A 494 22.81 2.68 -17.65
CA VAL A 494 21.66 1.82 -17.32
C VAL A 494 20.53 2.70 -16.79
N LEU A 495 19.34 2.57 -17.37
CA LEU A 495 18.16 3.36 -17.04
C LEU A 495 17.17 2.55 -16.20
N GLY A 496 16.74 3.14 -15.08
CA GLY A 496 15.96 2.46 -14.05
C GLY A 496 16.85 1.76 -13.03
N THR A 497 16.46 0.55 -12.63
CA THR A 497 17.15 -0.23 -11.60
C THR A 497 18.63 -0.47 -11.95
N PRO A 498 19.57 -0.11 -11.08
CA PRO A 498 20.99 -0.38 -11.28
C PRO A 498 21.30 -1.88 -11.37
N VAL A 499 22.34 -2.26 -12.14
CA VAL A 499 22.74 -3.67 -12.28
C VAL A 499 23.16 -4.29 -10.95
N THR A 500 23.73 -3.49 -10.04
CA THR A 500 24.06 -3.94 -8.68
C THR A 500 22.84 -4.39 -7.91
N ALA A 501 21.75 -3.61 -7.97
CA ALA A 501 20.47 -3.96 -7.34
C ALA A 501 19.87 -5.24 -7.95
N ILE A 502 19.97 -5.40 -9.27
CA ILE A 502 19.55 -6.62 -9.97
C ILE A 502 20.33 -7.84 -9.47
N MET A 503 21.67 -7.74 -9.40
CA MET A 503 22.52 -8.83 -8.92
C MET A 503 22.25 -9.18 -7.45
N GLU A 504 21.98 -8.18 -6.61
CA GLU A 504 21.61 -8.37 -5.20
C GLU A 504 20.31 -9.17 -5.04
N THR A 505 19.33 -8.99 -5.94
CA THR A 505 18.05 -9.72 -5.88
C THR A 505 18.07 -11.12 -6.48
N GLU A 506 18.95 -11.36 -7.47
CA GLU A 506 19.04 -12.67 -8.14
C GLU A 506 19.93 -13.68 -7.37
N ASP A 507 20.84 -13.17 -6.54
CA ASP A 507 21.72 -13.98 -5.70
C ASP A 507 21.08 -14.22 -4.33
N ARG A 508 20.69 -15.46 -4.04
CA ARG A 508 19.94 -15.80 -2.82
C ARG A 508 20.65 -15.46 -1.52
N GLU A 509 21.97 -15.62 -1.47
CA GLU A 509 22.75 -15.35 -0.25
C GLU A 509 22.81 -13.85 0.01
N LYS A 510 23.18 -13.06 -1.02
CA LYS A 510 23.19 -11.60 -0.93
C LYS A 510 21.82 -11.02 -0.64
N PHE A 511 20.77 -11.59 -1.24
CA PHE A 511 19.39 -11.20 -0.99
C PHE A 511 19.02 -11.39 0.48
N ALA A 512 19.29 -12.57 1.05
CA ALA A 512 19.02 -12.86 2.45
C ALA A 512 19.82 -11.95 3.38
N GLU A 513 21.12 -11.75 3.13
CA GLU A 513 21.97 -10.82 3.89
C GLU A 513 21.42 -9.39 3.85
N LYS A 514 21.00 -8.92 2.68
CA LYS A 514 20.41 -7.61 2.49
C LYS A 514 19.13 -7.43 3.32
N LEU A 515 18.24 -8.42 3.28
CA LEU A 515 16.99 -8.37 4.05
C LEU A 515 17.22 -8.47 5.56
N HIS A 516 18.16 -9.30 6.00
CA HIS A 516 18.54 -9.38 7.42
C HIS A 516 19.13 -8.06 7.93
N SER A 517 19.84 -7.30 7.09
CA SER A 517 20.38 -5.99 7.48
C SER A 517 19.32 -4.94 7.87
N ILE A 518 18.06 -5.16 7.44
CA ILE A 518 16.89 -4.32 7.75
C ILE A 518 15.87 -5.07 8.63
N ASN A 519 16.26 -6.18 9.27
CA ASN A 519 15.42 -7.02 10.13
C ASN A 519 14.16 -7.56 9.44
N ILE A 520 14.30 -7.99 8.18
CA ILE A 520 13.23 -8.64 7.42
C ILE A 520 13.48 -10.14 7.34
N ASP A 521 12.45 -10.91 7.67
CA ASP A 521 12.54 -12.35 7.80
C ASP A 521 12.53 -13.04 6.43
N THR A 522 13.52 -13.90 6.20
CA THR A 522 13.61 -14.81 5.04
C THR A 522 13.62 -16.25 5.51
N PRO A 523 13.29 -17.22 4.63
CA PRO A 523 13.29 -18.63 5.02
C PRO A 523 14.64 -19.04 5.61
N LYS A 524 14.62 -19.64 6.80
CA LYS A 524 15.84 -20.21 7.40
C LYS A 524 16.37 -21.31 6.48
N SER A 525 17.59 -21.12 5.99
CA SER A 525 18.21 -22.01 4.99
C SER A 525 19.69 -22.21 5.31
N ILE A 526 20.14 -23.46 5.33
CA ILE A 526 21.53 -23.83 5.62
C ILE A 526 22.05 -24.69 4.45
N ALA A 527 23.11 -24.21 3.81
CA ALA A 527 23.81 -24.97 2.78
C ALA A 527 24.70 -26.04 3.42
N VAL A 528 24.54 -27.28 2.97
CA VAL A 528 25.28 -28.44 3.51
C VAL A 528 25.80 -29.31 2.37
N THR A 529 26.92 -30.01 2.63
CA THR A 529 27.62 -30.85 1.64
C THR A 529 27.71 -32.31 2.05
N SER A 530 27.06 -32.72 3.15
CA SER A 530 26.96 -34.13 3.56
C SER A 530 25.62 -34.40 4.25
N VAL A 531 25.27 -35.68 4.35
CA VAL A 531 24.05 -36.12 5.04
C VAL A 531 24.12 -35.80 6.53
N GLU A 532 25.28 -35.97 7.16
CA GLU A 532 25.50 -35.66 8.58
C GLU A 532 25.34 -34.17 8.85
N ALA A 533 25.87 -33.30 7.97
CA ALA A 533 25.67 -31.87 8.07
C ALA A 533 24.20 -31.48 7.87
N ALA A 534 23.48 -32.15 6.98
CA ALA A 534 22.04 -31.96 6.80
C ALA A 534 21.23 -32.33 8.07
N MET A 535 21.62 -33.43 8.74
CA MET A 535 21.01 -33.85 9.99
C MET A 535 21.25 -32.82 11.10
N GLU A 536 22.44 -32.23 11.19
CA GLU A 536 22.69 -31.17 12.16
C GLU A 536 21.91 -29.88 11.85
N ALA A 537 21.87 -29.47 10.58
CA ALA A 537 21.05 -28.34 10.13
C ALA A 537 19.56 -28.55 10.44
N SER A 538 19.06 -29.78 10.35
CA SER A 538 17.67 -30.10 10.68
C SER A 538 17.31 -29.90 12.15
N LYS A 539 18.28 -30.07 13.07
CA LYS A 539 18.07 -29.81 14.50
C LYS A 539 18.01 -28.31 14.80
N GLU A 540 18.75 -27.51 14.04
CA GLU A 540 18.73 -26.05 14.14
C GLU A 540 17.45 -25.45 13.56
N ILE A 541 17.02 -25.91 12.38
CA ILE A 541 15.84 -25.39 11.68
C ILE A 541 14.54 -25.95 12.29
N GLY A 542 14.52 -27.25 12.60
CA GLY A 542 13.33 -27.97 13.06
C GLY A 542 12.42 -28.42 11.92
N PHE A 543 11.84 -29.62 12.05
CA PHE A 543 10.89 -30.17 11.08
C PHE A 543 9.51 -29.47 11.14
N PRO A 544 8.76 -29.41 10.02
CA PRO A 544 9.10 -29.93 8.69
C PRO A 544 10.09 -29.03 7.94
N ILE A 545 10.92 -29.64 7.08
CA ILE A 545 11.93 -28.95 6.26
C ILE A 545 11.82 -29.38 4.80
N ILE A 546 12.37 -28.55 3.91
CA ILE A 546 12.58 -28.87 2.50
C ILE A 546 14.08 -29.02 2.23
N VAL A 547 14.44 -30.11 1.55
CA VAL A 547 15.76 -30.27 0.97
C VAL A 547 15.70 -29.80 -0.48
N ARG A 548 16.65 -28.97 -0.91
CA ARG A 548 16.79 -28.54 -2.30
C ARG A 548 18.22 -28.81 -2.78
N ALA A 549 18.37 -29.43 -3.95
CA ALA A 549 19.70 -29.56 -4.54
C ALA A 549 20.16 -28.19 -5.07
N ALA A 550 21.38 -27.76 -4.73
CA ALA A 550 21.93 -26.50 -5.21
C ALA A 550 22.26 -26.62 -6.71
N PHE A 551 22.15 -25.52 -7.45
CA PHE A 551 22.47 -25.43 -8.89
C PHE A 551 21.66 -26.37 -9.81
N THR A 552 20.52 -26.90 -9.35
CA THR A 552 19.59 -27.68 -10.18
C THR A 552 18.36 -26.86 -10.56
N LEU A 553 17.88 -27.03 -11.80
CA LEU A 553 16.68 -26.36 -12.29
C LEU A 553 15.43 -27.22 -12.02
N GLY A 554 14.29 -26.57 -11.76
CA GLY A 554 12.98 -27.22 -11.71
C GLY A 554 12.75 -28.16 -10.51
N GLY A 555 13.47 -27.97 -9.40
CA GLY A 555 13.26 -28.75 -8.17
C GLY A 555 13.77 -30.19 -8.23
N GLN A 556 14.62 -30.52 -9.21
CA GLN A 556 15.24 -31.84 -9.29
C GLN A 556 16.07 -32.14 -8.04
N GLY A 557 15.82 -33.29 -7.42
CA GLY A 557 16.45 -33.68 -6.15
C GLY A 557 15.87 -32.99 -4.92
N SER A 558 14.84 -32.15 -5.06
CA SER A 558 14.20 -31.47 -3.92
C SER A 558 13.05 -32.28 -3.34
N GLY A 559 12.75 -32.09 -2.06
CA GLY A 559 11.60 -32.72 -1.42
C GLY A 559 11.41 -32.31 0.04
N PHE A 560 10.19 -32.49 0.53
CA PHE A 560 9.82 -32.21 1.91
C PHE A 560 10.07 -33.43 2.79
N CYS A 561 10.60 -33.20 3.99
CA CYS A 561 10.72 -34.22 5.03
C CYS A 561 10.14 -33.70 6.35
N ASN A 562 9.51 -34.61 7.09
CA ASN A 562 8.86 -34.32 8.37
C ASN A 562 9.62 -34.95 9.55
N ASN A 563 10.67 -35.71 9.28
CA ASN A 563 11.48 -36.41 10.27
C ASN A 563 12.86 -36.76 9.68
N GLU A 564 13.77 -37.18 10.56
CA GLU A 564 15.14 -37.55 10.26
C GLU A 564 15.25 -38.69 9.22
N ASP A 565 14.41 -39.71 9.31
CA ASP A 565 14.41 -40.86 8.37
C ASP A 565 14.07 -40.44 6.93
N GLU A 566 13.14 -39.49 6.77
CA GLU A 566 12.79 -38.91 5.48
C GLU A 566 13.91 -38.02 4.95
N LEU A 567 14.55 -37.24 5.83
CA LEU A 567 15.68 -36.38 5.49
C LEU A 567 16.86 -37.17 4.95
N GLU A 568 17.28 -38.25 5.63
CA GLU A 568 18.40 -39.08 5.20
C GLU A 568 18.21 -39.61 3.77
N LYS A 569 17.01 -40.14 3.48
CA LYS A 569 16.65 -40.65 2.15
C LYS A 569 16.64 -39.55 1.10
N LEU A 570 16.11 -38.38 1.44
CA LEU A 570 16.05 -37.22 0.55
C LEU A 570 17.45 -36.66 0.26
N CYS A 571 18.30 -36.52 1.27
CA CYS A 571 19.69 -36.10 1.12
C CYS A 571 20.47 -37.06 0.22
N GLY A 572 20.36 -38.38 0.43
CA GLY A 572 21.02 -39.37 -0.43
C GLY A 572 20.62 -39.23 -1.90
N LYS A 573 19.34 -38.95 -2.16
CA LYS A 573 18.85 -38.65 -3.51
C LYS A 573 19.35 -37.29 -4.01
N ALA A 574 19.26 -36.23 -3.21
CA ALA A 574 19.63 -34.87 -3.58
C ALA A 574 21.12 -34.74 -3.90
N PHE A 575 21.99 -35.40 -3.13
CA PHE A 575 23.43 -35.44 -3.36
C PHE A 575 23.83 -36.19 -4.64
N SER A 576 22.96 -37.06 -5.18
CA SER A 576 23.18 -37.66 -6.51
C SER A 576 23.04 -36.66 -7.65
N TYR A 577 22.39 -35.51 -7.40
CA TYR A 577 22.18 -34.44 -8.37
C TYR A 577 23.09 -33.22 -8.14
N SER A 578 23.57 -32.97 -6.91
CA SER A 578 24.43 -31.84 -6.59
C SER A 578 25.37 -32.13 -5.41
N ASN A 579 26.57 -31.54 -5.42
CA ASN A 579 27.52 -31.67 -4.30
C ASN A 579 27.14 -30.81 -3.08
N GLN A 580 26.12 -29.97 -3.22
CA GLN A 580 25.59 -29.11 -2.16
C GLN A 580 24.06 -29.17 -2.19
N ILE A 581 23.46 -29.22 -1.01
CA ILE A 581 22.01 -29.12 -0.84
C ILE A 581 21.71 -28.01 0.17
N LEU A 582 20.52 -27.44 0.07
CA LEU A 582 19.97 -26.49 1.02
C LEU A 582 18.96 -27.24 1.89
N VAL A 583 19.17 -27.20 3.20
CA VAL A 583 18.16 -27.61 4.19
C VAL A 583 17.46 -26.34 4.64
N GLU A 584 16.16 -26.24 4.40
CA GLU A 584 15.40 -25.00 4.55
C GLU A 584 14.07 -25.24 5.29
N GLU A 585 13.58 -24.26 6.03
CA GLU A 585 12.28 -24.38 6.72
C GLU A 585 11.13 -24.62 5.72
N SER A 586 10.22 -25.53 6.05
CA SER A 586 9.06 -25.79 5.18
C SER A 586 7.92 -24.83 5.49
N LEU A 587 7.68 -23.91 4.57
CA LEU A 587 6.53 -22.99 4.58
C LEU A 587 5.32 -23.54 3.80
N LYS A 588 5.29 -24.84 3.52
CA LYS A 588 4.21 -25.48 2.76
C LYS A 588 2.86 -25.23 3.43
N GLY A 589 1.88 -24.76 2.64
CA GLY A 589 0.54 -24.46 3.16
C GLY A 589 0.37 -23.05 3.69
N TRP A 590 1.44 -22.25 3.77
CA TRP A 590 1.34 -20.82 4.05
C TRP A 590 0.66 -20.09 2.89
N LYS A 591 -0.03 -18.99 3.20
CA LYS A 591 -0.62 -18.13 2.18
C LYS A 591 0.50 -17.51 1.36
N GLU A 592 0.36 -17.49 0.03
CA GLU A 592 1.33 -16.81 -0.83
C GLU A 592 0.71 -15.49 -1.32
N VAL A 593 1.41 -14.38 -1.08
CA VAL A 593 0.92 -13.01 -1.33
C VAL A 593 1.98 -12.23 -2.09
N GLU A 594 1.58 -11.49 -3.11
CA GLU A 594 2.48 -10.71 -3.96
C GLU A 594 2.14 -9.22 -3.92
N TYR A 595 3.16 -8.36 -4.00
CA TYR A 595 3.02 -6.91 -4.13
C TYR A 595 3.80 -6.39 -5.34
N GLU A 596 3.15 -5.58 -6.16
CA GLU A 596 3.74 -4.85 -7.26
C GLU A 596 4.10 -3.45 -6.78
N VAL A 597 5.39 -3.17 -6.68
CA VAL A 597 5.93 -1.96 -6.05
C VAL A 597 6.57 -1.08 -7.10
N VAL A 598 6.32 0.22 -7.01
CA VAL A 598 6.90 1.22 -7.91
C VAL A 598 7.64 2.26 -7.09
N ARG A 599 8.89 2.53 -7.45
CA ARG A 599 9.75 3.51 -6.78
C ARG A 599 10.43 4.44 -7.77
N ASP A 600 10.40 5.74 -7.48
CA ASP A 600 11.10 6.75 -8.28
C ASP A 600 12.46 7.17 -7.67
N ARG A 601 13.18 8.03 -8.39
CA ARG A 601 14.49 8.56 -7.96
C ARG A 601 14.44 9.49 -6.74
N PHE A 602 13.26 10.01 -6.40
CA PHE A 602 13.04 10.86 -5.23
C PHE A 602 12.67 10.03 -4.00
N ASP A 603 12.70 8.70 -4.14
CA ASP A 603 12.37 7.74 -3.10
C ASP A 603 10.88 7.79 -2.68
N ASN A 604 10.03 8.29 -3.58
CA ASN A 604 8.60 8.06 -3.52
C ASN A 604 8.32 6.62 -3.94
N CYS A 605 7.57 5.87 -3.13
CA CYS A 605 7.39 4.43 -3.29
C CYS A 605 5.96 4.05 -2.94
N ILE A 606 5.30 3.25 -3.79
CA ILE A 606 3.89 2.84 -3.67
C ILE A 606 3.70 1.38 -4.06
N THR A 607 2.64 0.74 -3.57
CA THR A 607 2.27 -0.64 -3.97
C THR A 607 1.03 -0.65 -4.86
N VAL A 608 1.23 -0.69 -6.17
CA VAL A 608 0.17 -0.52 -7.18
C VAL A 608 -0.85 -1.66 -7.17
N CYS A 609 -0.42 -2.87 -6.86
CA CYS A 609 -1.31 -4.02 -6.81
C CYS A 609 -0.85 -5.00 -5.74
N ASN A 610 -1.79 -5.64 -5.08
CA ASN A 610 -1.53 -6.79 -4.24
C ASN A 610 -2.35 -7.98 -4.75
N MET A 611 -1.78 -9.17 -4.66
CA MET A 611 -2.38 -10.40 -5.16
C MET A 611 -2.28 -11.49 -4.11
N GLU A 612 -3.32 -12.29 -3.98
CA GLU A 612 -3.35 -13.46 -3.11
C GLU A 612 -3.51 -14.72 -3.94
N ASN A 613 -2.60 -15.68 -3.76
CA ASN A 613 -2.72 -16.97 -4.41
C ASN A 613 -3.80 -17.78 -3.70
N PHE A 614 -4.72 -18.31 -4.49
CA PHE A 614 -5.72 -19.26 -4.02
C PHE A 614 -5.06 -20.58 -3.61
N ASP A 615 -4.08 -21.02 -4.39
CA ASP A 615 -3.24 -22.16 -4.09
C ASP A 615 -2.14 -21.75 -3.09
N PRO A 616 -1.90 -22.53 -2.02
CA PRO A 616 -0.91 -22.17 -1.01
C PRO A 616 0.52 -22.39 -1.51
N LEU A 617 1.49 -21.86 -0.75
CA LEU A 617 2.90 -22.02 -1.04
C LEU A 617 3.28 -23.50 -1.23
N GLY A 618 4.01 -23.75 -2.32
CA GLY A 618 4.35 -25.08 -2.83
C GLY A 618 3.91 -25.28 -4.28
N ILE A 619 2.96 -24.46 -4.75
CA ILE A 619 2.59 -24.29 -6.15
C ILE A 619 3.12 -22.92 -6.60
N HIS A 620 3.84 -22.87 -7.73
CA HIS A 620 4.42 -21.62 -8.23
C HIS A 620 3.31 -20.61 -8.54
N THR A 621 3.50 -19.31 -8.25
CA THR A 621 2.59 -18.20 -8.66
C THR A 621 2.16 -18.29 -10.14
N GLY A 622 3.08 -18.80 -10.96
CA GLY A 622 2.93 -19.37 -12.31
C GLY A 622 1.66 -20.15 -12.55
N GLU A 623 1.56 -21.21 -11.77
CA GLU A 623 0.61 -22.30 -11.79
C GLU A 623 -0.59 -22.09 -10.86
N SER A 624 -0.52 -21.10 -9.98
CA SER A 624 -1.58 -20.80 -9.02
C SER A 624 -2.74 -20.07 -9.68
N ILE A 625 -3.96 -20.32 -9.20
CA ILE A 625 -5.06 -19.36 -9.33
C ILE A 625 -4.72 -18.15 -8.44
N VAL A 626 -4.91 -16.94 -8.95
CA VAL A 626 -4.51 -15.71 -8.26
C VAL A 626 -5.66 -14.72 -8.23
N ILE A 627 -5.91 -14.10 -7.08
CA ILE A 627 -6.97 -13.12 -6.87
C ILE A 627 -6.37 -11.74 -6.60
N ALA A 628 -6.95 -10.70 -7.21
CA ALA A 628 -6.61 -9.30 -6.92
C ALA A 628 -7.88 -8.48 -6.61
N PRO A 629 -7.91 -7.69 -5.52
CA PRO A 629 -6.90 -7.61 -4.46
C PRO A 629 -6.91 -8.87 -3.58
N SER A 630 -6.06 -8.97 -2.55
CA SER A 630 -6.18 -10.02 -1.51
C SER A 630 -7.53 -9.98 -0.79
N GLN A 631 -8.07 -11.15 -0.46
CA GLN A 631 -9.40 -11.33 0.16
C GLN A 631 -9.32 -11.71 1.64
N THR A 632 -8.28 -12.43 2.08
CA THR A 632 -8.27 -13.01 3.43
C THR A 632 -7.31 -12.32 4.39
N LEU A 633 -6.82 -11.13 4.01
CA LEU A 633 -5.92 -10.32 4.82
C LEU A 633 -6.68 -9.23 5.56
N THR A 634 -6.46 -9.16 6.87
CA THR A 634 -6.88 -8.01 7.68
C THR A 634 -6.07 -6.77 7.31
N ASN A 635 -6.53 -5.58 7.73
CA ASN A 635 -5.79 -4.34 7.51
C ASN A 635 -4.38 -4.38 8.11
N ARG A 636 -4.21 -5.02 9.28
CA ARG A 636 -2.89 -5.21 9.90
C ARG A 636 -1.96 -6.04 9.03
N GLU A 637 -2.39 -7.20 8.54
CA GLU A 637 -1.59 -8.07 7.67
C GLU A 637 -1.29 -7.39 6.33
N TYR A 638 -2.31 -6.82 5.69
CA TYR A 638 -2.18 -6.12 4.42
C TYR A 638 -1.16 -4.98 4.51
N HIS A 639 -1.34 -4.06 5.46
CA HIS A 639 -0.46 -2.90 5.55
C HIS A 639 0.91 -3.23 6.18
N LYS A 640 1.04 -4.32 6.94
CA LYS A 640 2.34 -4.86 7.35
C LYS A 640 3.15 -5.32 6.13
N LEU A 641 2.60 -6.20 5.29
CA LEU A 641 3.30 -6.70 4.11
C LEU A 641 3.56 -5.58 3.10
N ARG A 642 2.62 -4.66 2.92
CA ARG A 642 2.80 -3.45 2.11
C ARG A 642 3.99 -2.60 2.59
N ARG A 643 4.05 -2.27 3.89
CA ARG A 643 5.15 -1.47 4.48
C ARG A 643 6.49 -2.16 4.26
N LEU A 644 6.56 -3.47 4.54
CA LEU A 644 7.77 -4.27 4.33
C LEU A 644 8.18 -4.24 2.86
N SER A 645 7.23 -4.33 1.92
CA SER A 645 7.52 -4.25 0.48
C SER A 645 8.20 -2.93 0.12
N ILE A 646 7.69 -1.81 0.65
CA ILE A 646 8.29 -0.50 0.45
C ILE A 646 9.70 -0.44 1.05
N GLU A 647 9.90 -0.93 2.28
CA GLU A 647 11.21 -0.95 2.96
C GLU A 647 12.25 -1.77 2.18
N ILE A 648 11.87 -2.96 1.70
CA ILE A 648 12.71 -3.85 0.88
C ILE A 648 13.18 -3.11 -0.37
N VAL A 649 12.24 -2.57 -1.14
CA VAL A 649 12.49 -1.93 -2.43
C VAL A 649 13.36 -0.68 -2.29
N LYS A 650 13.13 0.09 -1.22
CA LYS A 650 13.98 1.25 -0.88
C LYS A 650 15.40 0.81 -0.50
N SER A 651 15.55 -0.25 0.30
CA SER A 651 16.86 -0.72 0.76
C SER A 651 17.75 -1.22 -0.39
N ILE A 652 17.15 -1.92 -1.37
CA ILE A 652 17.84 -2.46 -2.56
C ILE A 652 18.18 -1.33 -3.55
N GLY A 653 17.46 -0.21 -3.51
CA GLY A 653 17.69 0.93 -4.39
C GLY A 653 17.05 0.77 -5.77
N ILE A 654 15.94 0.07 -5.85
CA ILE A 654 15.18 -0.14 -7.09
C ILE A 654 14.61 1.20 -7.60
N VAL A 655 14.68 1.43 -8.92
CA VAL A 655 14.08 2.59 -9.59
C VAL A 655 13.32 2.10 -10.81
N GLY A 656 12.00 2.24 -10.78
CA GLY A 656 11.09 1.58 -11.72
C GLY A 656 10.09 0.72 -10.96
N GLU A 657 9.89 -0.51 -11.43
CA GLU A 657 8.93 -1.47 -10.88
C GLU A 657 9.66 -2.75 -10.42
N CYS A 658 9.08 -3.41 -9.42
CA CYS A 658 9.44 -4.75 -9.01
C CYS A 658 8.28 -5.49 -8.33
N ASN A 659 8.36 -6.82 -8.32
CA ASN A 659 7.45 -7.71 -7.62
C ASN A 659 8.11 -8.26 -6.34
N VAL A 660 7.38 -8.28 -5.22
CA VAL A 660 7.81 -8.85 -3.94
C VAL A 660 6.85 -9.98 -3.54
N GLN A 661 7.37 -11.14 -3.18
CA GLN A 661 6.57 -12.31 -2.81
C GLN A 661 6.76 -12.69 -1.34
N TYR A 662 5.65 -13.03 -0.69
CA TYR A 662 5.58 -13.39 0.72
C TYR A 662 4.94 -14.76 0.91
N ALA A 663 5.44 -15.50 1.89
CA ALA A 663 4.66 -16.52 2.59
C ALA A 663 4.15 -15.92 3.91
N LEU A 664 2.84 -15.98 4.15
CA LEU A 664 2.19 -15.52 5.39
C LEU A 664 1.55 -16.72 6.10
N ASP A 665 1.83 -16.87 7.40
CA ASP A 665 1.24 -17.93 8.23
C ASP A 665 -0.29 -17.78 8.27
N PRO A 666 -1.07 -18.81 7.92
CA PRO A 666 -2.53 -18.74 8.00
C PRO A 666 -3.08 -18.58 9.43
N LYS A 667 -2.25 -18.72 10.46
CA LYS A 667 -2.66 -18.72 11.87
C LYS A 667 -2.06 -17.59 12.71
N SER A 668 -1.24 -16.73 12.14
CA SER A 668 -0.61 -15.61 12.84
C SER A 668 -0.21 -14.51 11.85
N GLU A 669 0.41 -13.44 12.35
CA GLU A 669 1.02 -12.41 11.50
C GLU A 669 2.48 -12.76 11.10
N ASP A 670 2.98 -13.98 11.38
CA ASP A 670 4.33 -14.40 10.99
C ASP A 670 4.45 -14.56 9.46
N TYR A 671 5.60 -14.17 8.90
CA TYR A 671 5.80 -14.11 7.45
C TYR A 671 7.25 -14.38 7.06
N ARG A 672 7.49 -14.74 5.79
CA ARG A 672 8.82 -14.77 5.17
C ARG A 672 8.77 -14.13 3.79
N VAL A 673 9.81 -13.37 3.43
CA VAL A 673 10.01 -12.91 2.04
C VAL A 673 10.63 -14.04 1.22
N ILE A 674 9.96 -14.43 0.14
CA ILE A 674 10.37 -15.55 -0.71
C ILE A 674 11.36 -15.08 -1.78
N GLU A 675 11.00 -14.03 -2.51
CA GLU A 675 11.84 -13.44 -3.56
C GLU A 675 11.42 -12.00 -3.88
N VAL A 676 12.32 -11.27 -4.53
CA VAL A 676 12.06 -9.98 -5.15
C VAL A 676 12.52 -10.04 -6.60
N ASN A 677 11.61 -9.76 -7.53
CA ASN A 677 11.93 -9.67 -8.95
C ASN A 677 12.12 -8.19 -9.32
N ALA A 678 13.37 -7.74 -9.44
CA ALA A 678 13.72 -6.35 -9.76
C ALA A 678 13.57 -5.98 -11.25
N ARG A 679 12.51 -6.50 -11.88
CA ARG A 679 12.16 -6.32 -13.28
C ARG A 679 10.66 -6.49 -13.49
N LEU A 680 10.20 -6.05 -14.67
CA LEU A 680 8.88 -6.40 -15.16
C LEU A 680 8.74 -7.94 -15.16
N SER A 681 7.52 -8.37 -14.89
CA SER A 681 7.17 -9.76 -14.70
C SER A 681 5.78 -10.07 -15.26
N ARG A 682 5.43 -11.35 -15.28
CA ARG A 682 4.06 -11.76 -15.58
C ARG A 682 3.07 -11.22 -14.53
N SER A 683 3.46 -11.16 -13.26
CA SER A 683 2.67 -10.55 -12.19
C SER A 683 2.44 -9.05 -12.45
N SER A 684 3.43 -8.33 -12.97
CA SER A 684 3.29 -6.91 -13.35
C SER A 684 2.34 -6.69 -14.54
N ALA A 685 2.34 -7.60 -15.52
CA ALA A 685 1.41 -7.55 -16.64
C ALA A 685 -0.03 -7.81 -16.17
N LEU A 686 -0.21 -8.83 -15.32
CA LEU A 686 -1.49 -9.14 -14.67
C LEU A 686 -2.00 -7.94 -13.87
N ALA A 687 -1.17 -7.38 -12.99
CA ALA A 687 -1.51 -6.21 -12.18
C ALA A 687 -1.85 -4.97 -13.02
N SER A 688 -1.13 -4.73 -14.13
CA SER A 688 -1.45 -3.64 -15.04
C SER A 688 -2.85 -3.77 -15.65
N LYS A 689 -3.28 -5.01 -15.95
CA LYS A 689 -4.62 -5.29 -16.47
C LYS A 689 -5.68 -5.25 -15.38
N ALA A 690 -5.38 -5.78 -14.20
CA ALA A 690 -6.28 -5.81 -13.06
C ALA A 690 -6.60 -4.40 -12.54
N THR A 691 -5.64 -3.49 -12.58
CA THR A 691 -5.78 -2.14 -12.00
C THR A 691 -6.02 -1.04 -13.04
N GLY A 692 -5.66 -1.29 -14.31
CA GLY A 692 -5.57 -0.25 -15.33
C GLY A 692 -4.35 0.66 -15.19
N TYR A 693 -3.46 0.42 -14.22
CA TYR A 693 -2.22 1.17 -14.03
C TYR A 693 -1.11 0.64 -14.96
N PRO A 694 -0.56 1.43 -15.88
CA PRO A 694 0.38 0.91 -16.88
C PRO A 694 1.81 0.81 -16.32
N LEU A 695 2.10 -0.21 -15.51
CA LEU A 695 3.37 -0.38 -14.77
C LEU A 695 4.61 -0.24 -15.66
N ALA A 696 4.67 -0.94 -16.79
CA ALA A 696 5.80 -0.87 -17.72
C ALA A 696 6.04 0.54 -18.29
N PHE A 697 4.97 1.25 -18.63
CA PHE A 697 5.07 2.61 -19.15
C PHE A 697 5.60 3.57 -18.07
N VAL A 698 5.06 3.46 -16.85
CA VAL A 698 5.51 4.28 -15.71
C VAL A 698 6.97 3.96 -15.38
N ALA A 699 7.34 2.68 -15.25
CA ALA A 699 8.71 2.26 -14.98
C ALA A 699 9.72 2.82 -16.00
N ALA A 700 9.36 2.85 -17.29
CA ALA A 700 10.20 3.45 -18.32
C ALA A 700 10.39 4.97 -18.13
N LYS A 701 9.33 5.72 -17.80
CA LYS A 701 9.43 7.15 -17.46
C LYS A 701 10.27 7.38 -16.20
N LEU A 702 10.11 6.54 -15.17
CA LEU A 702 10.95 6.63 -13.96
C LEU A 702 12.42 6.36 -14.25
N GLY A 703 12.72 5.42 -15.16
CA GLY A 703 14.08 5.16 -15.64
C GLY A 703 14.72 6.33 -16.38
N LEU A 704 13.90 7.23 -16.95
CA LEU A 704 14.35 8.51 -17.54
C LEU A 704 14.53 9.62 -16.50
N GLY A 705 14.16 9.38 -15.24
CA GLY A 705 14.36 10.31 -14.12
C GLY A 705 13.13 11.11 -13.72
N TYR A 706 11.95 10.81 -14.26
CA TYR A 706 10.70 11.40 -13.78
C TYR A 706 10.37 10.93 -12.35
N GLY A 707 9.67 11.79 -11.60
CA GLY A 707 9.01 11.43 -10.34
C GLY A 707 7.57 10.98 -10.55
N LEU A 708 7.06 10.11 -9.69
CA LEU A 708 5.67 9.61 -9.76
C LEU A 708 4.64 10.75 -9.66
N HIS A 709 4.92 11.75 -8.83
CA HIS A 709 4.08 12.95 -8.64
C HIS A 709 4.03 13.86 -9.88
N GLN A 710 4.99 13.72 -10.80
CA GLN A 710 5.06 14.50 -12.04
C GLN A 710 4.31 13.82 -13.21
N LEU A 711 4.14 12.51 -13.15
CA LEU A 711 3.49 11.73 -14.21
C LEU A 711 1.97 11.79 -14.07
N LYS A 712 1.25 11.91 -15.19
CA LYS A 712 -0.22 11.86 -15.20
C LYS A 712 -0.73 10.42 -15.21
N ASN A 713 -1.83 10.18 -14.50
CA ASN A 713 -2.60 8.95 -14.64
C ASN A 713 -3.28 8.93 -16.02
N SER A 714 -3.00 7.91 -16.83
CA SER A 714 -3.52 7.78 -18.19
C SER A 714 -5.03 7.50 -18.26
N VAL A 715 -5.62 6.95 -17.19
CA VAL A 715 -7.04 6.60 -17.08
C VAL A 715 -7.86 7.84 -16.70
N THR A 716 -7.51 8.51 -15.60
CA THR A 716 -8.28 9.65 -15.09
C THR A 716 -7.91 10.96 -15.80
N LYS A 717 -6.66 11.09 -16.27
CA LYS A 717 -6.05 12.28 -16.91
C LYS A 717 -6.00 13.54 -16.04
N THR A 718 -6.65 13.54 -14.89
CA THR A 718 -6.72 14.67 -13.94
C THR A 718 -5.90 14.43 -12.68
N THR A 719 -5.48 13.19 -12.40
CA THR A 719 -4.65 12.85 -11.23
C THR A 719 -3.25 12.44 -11.66
N THR A 720 -2.34 12.28 -10.69
CA THR A 720 -0.96 11.84 -10.93
C THR A 720 -0.85 10.30 -10.92
N ALA A 721 0.31 9.78 -11.31
CA ALA A 721 0.66 8.36 -11.20
C ALA A 721 1.07 7.96 -9.78
N PHE A 722 1.20 8.90 -8.85
CA PHE A 722 1.48 8.64 -7.43
C PHE A 722 0.16 8.34 -6.70
N PHE A 723 -0.36 7.13 -6.86
CA PHE A 723 -1.54 6.63 -6.13
C PHE A 723 -1.56 5.11 -6.13
N GLU A 724 -2.23 4.52 -5.14
CA GLU A 724 -2.54 3.08 -5.14
C GLU A 724 -3.96 2.86 -5.67
N PRO A 725 -4.16 2.12 -6.77
CA PRO A 725 -5.48 1.78 -7.29
C PRO A 725 -6.42 1.20 -6.23
N ALA A 726 -7.63 1.75 -6.16
CA ALA A 726 -8.73 1.18 -5.39
C ALA A 726 -9.68 0.46 -6.35
N LEU A 727 -9.81 -0.86 -6.19
CA LEU A 727 -10.65 -1.70 -7.03
C LEU A 727 -12.06 -1.77 -6.41
N ASP A 728 -13.08 -1.62 -7.23
CA ASP A 728 -14.49 -1.89 -6.88
C ASP A 728 -15.00 -3.16 -7.56
N TYR A 729 -14.07 -4.06 -7.87
CA TYR A 729 -14.26 -5.38 -8.46
C TYR A 729 -13.14 -6.31 -7.98
N MET A 730 -13.31 -7.60 -8.24
CA MET A 730 -12.32 -8.64 -7.96
C MET A 730 -11.90 -9.29 -9.28
N VAL A 731 -10.60 -9.53 -9.44
CA VAL A 731 -10.00 -10.17 -10.60
C VAL A 731 -9.54 -11.58 -10.23
N CYS A 732 -9.68 -12.54 -11.14
CA CYS A 732 -9.27 -13.92 -10.93
C CYS A 732 -8.45 -14.41 -12.13
N LYS A 733 -7.14 -14.57 -11.94
CA LYS A 733 -6.27 -15.20 -12.93
C LYS A 733 -6.26 -16.71 -12.75
N ILE A 734 -6.40 -17.43 -13.86
CA ILE A 734 -6.32 -18.90 -13.91
C ILE A 734 -5.30 -19.32 -14.98
N PRO A 735 -4.30 -20.13 -14.65
CA PRO A 735 -3.35 -20.66 -15.63
C PRO A 735 -4.01 -21.65 -16.61
N ARG A 736 -3.41 -21.77 -17.80
CA ARG A 736 -3.84 -22.66 -18.87
C ARG A 736 -2.77 -23.72 -19.12
N TRP A 737 -3.15 -24.99 -19.06
CA TRP A 737 -2.26 -26.13 -19.30
C TRP A 737 -2.59 -26.89 -20.59
N ASP A 738 -1.55 -27.42 -21.24
CA ASP A 738 -1.68 -28.31 -22.41
C ASP A 738 -1.00 -29.68 -22.19
N LEU A 739 -1.03 -30.17 -20.96
CA LEU A 739 -0.33 -31.38 -20.52
C LEU A 739 -0.77 -32.66 -21.24
N LYS A 740 -1.98 -32.67 -21.82
CA LYS A 740 -2.50 -33.83 -22.57
C LYS A 740 -1.68 -34.16 -23.83
N LYS A 741 -0.92 -33.21 -24.37
CA LYS A 741 -0.06 -33.44 -25.55
C LYS A 741 1.24 -34.17 -25.22
N PHE A 742 1.65 -34.22 -23.96
CA PHE A 742 2.97 -34.73 -23.56
C PHE A 742 2.85 -36.05 -22.79
N ILE A 743 2.95 -37.16 -23.52
CA ILE A 743 2.93 -38.51 -22.93
C ILE A 743 4.14 -38.67 -22.00
N GLY A 744 3.90 -39.06 -20.74
CA GLY A 744 4.96 -39.25 -19.73
C GLY A 744 5.24 -38.02 -18.86
N VAL A 745 4.58 -36.88 -19.11
CA VAL A 745 4.63 -35.71 -18.22
C VAL A 745 3.51 -35.79 -17.19
N SER A 746 3.84 -35.65 -15.90
CA SER A 746 2.85 -35.64 -14.82
C SER A 746 1.90 -34.44 -14.92
N SER A 747 0.61 -34.69 -14.68
CA SER A 747 -0.43 -33.67 -14.56
C SER A 747 -0.43 -32.92 -13.22
N GLU A 748 0.37 -33.35 -12.26
CA GLU A 748 0.50 -32.66 -10.96
C GLU A 748 1.24 -31.33 -11.14
N ILE A 749 0.70 -30.26 -10.56
CA ILE A 749 1.34 -28.94 -10.51
C ILE A 749 2.12 -28.76 -9.21
N GLY A 750 3.09 -27.85 -9.20
CA GLY A 750 3.95 -27.59 -8.04
C GLY A 750 4.80 -26.35 -8.27
N SER A 751 5.99 -26.31 -7.68
CA SER A 751 6.89 -25.15 -7.75
C SER A 751 7.54 -24.90 -9.12
N SER A 752 7.37 -25.80 -10.09
CA SER A 752 7.89 -25.63 -11.46
C SER A 752 6.74 -25.41 -12.43
N MET A 753 6.83 -24.35 -13.24
CA MET A 753 5.80 -23.98 -14.19
C MET A 753 5.65 -25.01 -15.32
N LYS A 754 4.38 -25.26 -15.68
CA LYS A 754 3.94 -26.14 -16.78
C LYS A 754 2.82 -25.50 -17.62
N SER A 755 2.22 -24.43 -17.11
CA SER A 755 1.22 -23.63 -17.82
C SER A 755 1.83 -23.00 -19.08
N VAL A 756 1.04 -22.98 -20.15
CA VAL A 756 1.39 -22.43 -21.46
C VAL A 756 0.75 -21.05 -21.71
N GLY A 757 0.02 -20.55 -20.72
CA GLY A 757 -0.68 -19.27 -20.77
C GLY A 757 -1.58 -19.08 -19.55
N GLU A 758 -2.41 -18.06 -19.58
CA GLU A 758 -3.32 -17.68 -18.48
C GLU A 758 -4.52 -16.90 -19.00
N ILE A 759 -5.60 -16.90 -18.23
CA ILE A 759 -6.77 -16.04 -18.41
C ILE A 759 -6.96 -15.18 -17.17
N MET A 760 -7.61 -14.03 -17.33
CA MET A 760 -7.94 -13.08 -16.27
C MET A 760 -9.41 -12.70 -16.36
#